data_AF-A0A848LU80-F1
#
_entry.id   AF-A0A848LU80-F1
#
_cell.length_a   1.000
_cell.length_b   1.000
_cell.length_c   1.000
_cell.angle_alpha   90.00
_cell.angle_beta   90.00
_cell.angle_gamma   90.00
#
_symmetry.space_group_name_H-M   'P 1'
#
loop_
_entity.id
_entity.type
_entity.pdbx_description
1 polymer ?
#
loop_
_entity_poly.entity_id
_entity_poly.type
_entity_poly.pdbx_seq_one_letter_code
_entity_poly.pdbx_strand_id
1 'polypeptide(L)'
;MTREKTLTVNGVRLTPEAIQTFEAACGTRLSSGDYWYDPLSGLWGAWGGPAFNLPISPGLSLGGPLPFNASGGQSLVVVNGRALHPSEVLKLILTYGSAVPGRYALNSSGDVFAENGPFLFNVHGTAQRAPPPMRPGAGSDPERAAFVNAADDLLKQVRELGTSGRMSATRQQVLESTLGEIQHRLQAPPDDPQGTKRDMRKLIARIVALDQHESHPGPPPHSGSRAERLTAVTAEFRRQLAVELVDARMPPEDNDEARNLAVRVGHADSALHAPRMSDDREAFTYEREVLRELAMDLRGYAMRAHLMLAQPYWSSPSWPRDPNTVCYSGGGDVRRLLQPVCAERGLKLYSSAGNQDSGQGRWNQLCASNIAFFDLTARPGPELAAVCYELGLAFALGRPVVIVATLGQRLPFDVDVPPVQLRGDGGDTGRLAEALDEALYGQQRNVARSSIKATVDYALRLLRQGSGDWRTLNRLRLLGEQRNPGALEARGILETVLEHSHAGRLRLILPAWVGRYPSPGERRCFHVMPFREPWSAHAMMLTEQECRGRGVQYIRGDRVQEPRINLSIWEELCRASHLVVDLTGYNANVALELGLADVLGRPTLVVGQGDTVEKLFPALAKRRVHPYSLANGGAELRELLTAFLGPSQTAGLEVPTELG
;
A
#
# COMPACT_ATOMS: atom_id res chain seq x y z
N MET A 1 25.74 -4.95 -2.38
CA MET A 1 26.56 -4.76 -1.15
C MET A 1 25.60 -4.48 -0.01
N THR A 2 25.43 -5.41 0.92
CA THR A 2 24.65 -5.18 2.16
C THR A 2 25.41 -4.18 3.03
N ARG A 3 24.84 -2.99 3.24
CA ARG A 3 25.39 -2.00 4.19
C ARG A 3 25.47 -2.65 5.58
N GLU A 4 26.58 -2.41 6.28
CA GLU A 4 26.77 -2.89 7.65
C GLU A 4 25.76 -2.21 8.58
N LYS A 5 25.02 -3.02 9.34
CA LYS A 5 23.92 -2.55 10.18
C LYS A 5 24.46 -1.80 11.39
N THR A 6 24.06 -0.55 11.55
CA THR A 6 24.50 0.31 12.65
C THR A 6 23.31 0.72 13.50
N LEU A 7 23.29 0.28 14.76
CA LEU A 7 22.30 0.70 15.77
C LEU A 7 23.00 1.45 16.90
N THR A 8 22.43 2.57 17.31
CA THR A 8 22.81 3.27 18.56
C THR A 8 21.65 3.16 19.52
N VAL A 9 21.89 2.80 20.78
CA VAL A 9 20.89 2.85 21.85
C VAL A 9 21.41 3.75 22.96
N ASN A 10 20.59 4.70 23.41
CA ASN A 10 20.94 5.62 24.50
C ASN A 10 22.31 6.32 24.27
N GLY A 11 22.58 6.71 23.02
CA GLY A 11 23.83 7.38 22.62
C GLY A 11 25.07 6.48 22.46
N VAL A 12 24.93 5.15 22.61
CA VAL A 12 26.04 4.18 22.47
C VAL A 12 25.78 3.24 21.29
N ARG A 13 26.77 3.11 20.39
CA ARG A 13 26.71 2.18 19.26
C ARG A 13 26.76 0.73 19.76
N LEU A 14 25.80 -0.08 19.32
CA LEU A 14 25.71 -1.49 19.69
C LEU A 14 26.70 -2.37 18.90
N THR A 15 27.17 -3.43 19.54
CA THR A 15 27.91 -4.52 18.88
C THR A 15 26.95 -5.44 18.11
N PRO A 16 27.41 -6.23 17.13
CA PRO A 16 26.55 -7.18 16.41
C PRO A 16 25.76 -8.14 17.30
N GLU A 17 26.33 -8.57 18.43
CA GLU A 17 25.67 -9.46 19.40
C GLU A 17 24.56 -8.72 20.19
N ALA A 18 24.81 -7.48 20.57
CA ALA A 18 23.81 -6.63 21.22
C ALA A 18 22.66 -6.28 20.26
N ILE A 19 22.97 -6.08 18.97
CA ILE A 19 21.96 -5.93 17.91
C ILE A 19 21.08 -7.18 17.84
N GLN A 20 21.67 -8.38 17.75
CA GLN A 20 20.89 -9.63 17.71
C GLN A 20 20.01 -9.80 18.96
N THR A 21 20.54 -9.47 20.13
CA THR A 21 19.78 -9.49 21.40
C THR A 21 18.61 -8.53 21.36
N PHE A 22 18.83 -7.31 20.87
CA PHE A 22 17.79 -6.28 20.76
C PHE A 22 16.70 -6.72 19.77
N GLU A 23 17.08 -7.23 18.61
CA GLU A 23 16.14 -7.73 17.60
C GLU A 23 15.34 -8.95 18.08
N ALA A 24 16.01 -9.89 18.76
CA ALA A 24 15.34 -11.04 19.37
C ALA A 24 14.31 -10.61 20.42
N ALA A 25 14.66 -9.62 21.25
CA ALA A 25 13.74 -9.06 22.24
C ALA A 25 12.57 -8.29 21.60
N CYS A 26 12.81 -7.60 20.49
CA CYS A 26 11.76 -6.91 19.72
C CYS A 26 10.88 -7.87 18.91
N GLY A 27 11.30 -9.12 18.70
CA GLY A 27 10.64 -10.07 17.80
C GLY A 27 10.70 -9.67 16.31
N THR A 28 11.50 -8.66 15.96
CA THR A 28 11.58 -8.11 14.60
C THR A 28 12.97 -7.59 14.29
N ARG A 29 13.31 -7.53 13.00
CA ARG A 29 14.56 -6.91 12.57
C ARG A 29 14.44 -5.40 12.62
N LEU A 30 15.40 -4.75 13.28
CA LEU A 30 15.44 -3.30 13.41
C LEU A 30 16.13 -2.65 12.19
N SER A 31 15.81 -1.40 11.88
CA SER A 31 16.55 -0.67 10.84
C SER A 31 17.72 0.06 11.47
N SER A 32 18.78 0.31 10.70
CA SER A 32 19.89 1.15 11.21
C SER A 32 19.37 2.53 11.64
N GLY A 33 19.91 3.04 12.74
CA GLY A 33 19.48 4.31 13.34
C GLY A 33 19.69 4.39 14.84
N ASP A 34 19.21 5.49 15.41
CA ASP A 34 19.34 5.81 16.82
C ASP A 34 18.04 5.51 17.56
N TYR A 35 18.15 4.79 18.67
CA TYR A 35 17.06 4.30 19.50
C TYR A 35 17.29 4.70 20.96
N TRP A 36 16.24 4.59 21.76
CA TRP A 36 16.33 4.62 23.21
C TRP A 36 15.68 3.38 23.82
N TYR A 37 16.18 2.97 24.97
CA TYR A 37 15.69 1.83 25.74
C TYR A 37 15.73 2.15 27.22
N ASP A 38 14.62 1.89 27.90
CA ASP A 38 14.49 1.98 29.34
C ASP A 38 14.65 0.58 29.97
N PRO A 39 15.78 0.29 30.64
CA PRO A 39 16.01 -1.01 31.25
C PRO A 39 15.10 -1.32 32.44
N LEU A 40 14.46 -0.33 33.06
CA LEU A 40 13.60 -0.53 34.22
C LEU A 40 12.19 -0.99 33.81
N SER A 41 11.62 -0.35 32.78
CA SER A 41 10.26 -0.64 32.31
C SER A 41 10.23 -1.59 31.10
N GLY A 42 11.34 -1.72 30.36
CA GLY A 42 11.37 -2.41 29.08
C GLY A 42 10.81 -1.58 27.92
N LEU A 43 10.41 -0.32 28.16
CA LEU A 43 9.95 0.58 27.09
C LEU A 43 11.11 0.99 26.20
N TRP A 44 10.82 1.20 24.93
CA TRP A 44 11.82 1.58 23.93
C TRP A 44 11.16 2.35 22.79
N GLY A 45 11.98 3.07 22.02
CA GLY A 45 11.51 3.93 20.95
C GLY A 45 12.63 4.34 20.00
N ALA A 46 12.26 4.94 18.87
CA ALA A 46 13.20 5.69 18.05
C ALA A 46 13.67 6.94 18.81
N TRP A 47 14.93 7.35 18.63
CA TRP A 47 15.46 8.55 19.25
C TRP A 47 14.64 9.79 18.87
N GLY A 48 14.23 10.57 19.87
CA GLY A 48 13.33 11.72 19.72
C GLY A 48 11.84 11.37 19.67
N GLY A 49 11.48 10.09 19.56
CA GLY A 49 10.09 9.62 19.43
C GLY A 49 9.46 9.02 20.70
N PRO A 50 8.14 8.75 20.68
CA PRO A 50 7.41 8.12 21.78
C PRO A 50 7.76 6.63 21.94
N ALA A 51 7.32 6.03 23.06
CA ALA A 51 7.43 4.59 23.28
C ALA A 51 6.66 3.80 22.20
N PHE A 52 7.26 2.71 21.72
CA PHE A 52 6.54 1.73 20.94
C PHE A 52 5.53 0.96 21.81
N ASN A 53 4.44 0.49 21.20
CA ASN A 53 3.28 -0.06 21.93
C ASN A 53 3.56 -1.36 22.72
N LEU A 54 4.69 -2.04 22.49
CA LEU A 54 5.06 -3.26 23.20
C LEU A 54 6.41 -3.06 23.91
N PRO A 55 6.45 -3.14 25.26
CA PRO A 55 7.70 -3.22 25.97
C PRO A 55 8.42 -4.52 25.60
N ILE A 56 9.74 -4.46 25.54
CA ILE A 56 10.59 -5.65 25.41
C ILE A 56 11.08 -6.08 26.78
N SER A 57 11.80 -7.20 26.85
CA SER A 57 12.36 -7.69 28.11
C SER A 57 13.10 -6.57 28.86
N PRO A 58 12.80 -6.33 30.15
CA PRO A 58 13.52 -5.36 30.98
C PRO A 58 14.93 -5.89 31.30
N GLY A 59 15.83 -4.99 31.72
CA GLY A 59 17.18 -5.33 32.17
C GLY A 59 18.16 -5.76 31.06
N LEU A 60 17.84 -5.54 29.79
CA LEU A 60 18.78 -5.80 28.71
C LEU A 60 19.93 -4.79 28.76
N SER A 61 21.17 -5.25 28.58
CA SER A 61 22.35 -4.38 28.51
C SER A 61 22.44 -3.70 27.13
N LEU A 62 21.49 -2.82 26.84
CA LEU A 62 21.42 -2.08 25.58
C LEU A 62 21.83 -0.62 25.79
N GLY A 63 23.00 -0.27 25.26
CA GLY A 63 23.46 1.12 25.20
C GLY A 63 23.94 1.72 26.53
N GLY A 64 23.87 3.05 26.62
CA GLY A 64 24.21 3.83 27.81
C GLY A 64 23.02 4.11 28.76
N PRO A 65 23.21 4.95 29.79
CA PRO A 65 22.11 5.37 30.68
C PRO A 65 21.04 6.14 29.89
N LEU A 66 19.76 5.93 30.21
CA LEU A 66 18.63 6.54 29.52
C LEU A 66 18.66 8.08 29.64
N PRO A 67 18.83 8.83 28.54
CA PRO A 67 18.91 10.29 28.60
C PRO A 67 17.55 10.97 28.77
N PHE A 68 17.52 12.14 29.44
CA PHE A 68 16.30 12.92 29.65
C PHE A 68 15.56 13.26 28.35
N ASN A 69 16.31 13.63 27.32
CA ASN A 69 15.80 14.03 26.01
C ASN A 69 15.68 12.85 25.02
N ALA A 70 15.75 11.61 25.48
CA ALA A 70 15.67 10.42 24.62
C ALA A 70 14.39 10.39 23.75
N SER A 71 13.29 10.95 24.25
CA SER A 71 12.02 11.12 23.54
C SER A 71 11.68 12.59 23.21
N GLY A 72 12.71 13.38 22.90
CA GLY A 72 12.56 14.76 22.45
C GLY A 72 12.54 15.80 23.57
N GLY A 73 12.37 15.40 24.84
CA GLY A 73 12.56 16.30 26.00
C GLY A 73 11.46 17.35 26.18
N GLN A 74 10.28 17.14 25.59
CA GLN A 74 9.28 18.21 25.43
C GLN A 74 8.24 18.29 26.55
N SER A 75 8.02 17.21 27.31
CA SER A 75 7.00 17.20 28.38
C SER A 75 7.59 17.43 29.77
N LEU A 76 6.70 17.82 30.70
CA LEU A 76 7.01 17.95 32.12
C LEU A 76 6.72 16.65 32.92
N VAL A 77 6.33 15.57 32.25
CA VAL A 77 6.09 14.26 32.86
C VAL A 77 7.32 13.41 32.60
N VAL A 78 8.08 13.10 33.64
CA VAL A 78 9.35 12.38 33.55
C VAL A 78 9.15 11.00 34.14
N VAL A 79 9.47 9.95 33.39
CA VAL A 79 9.42 8.55 33.84
C VAL A 79 10.81 7.94 33.71
N ASN A 80 11.33 7.38 34.80
CA ASN A 80 12.65 6.74 34.83
C ASN A 80 13.78 7.65 34.29
N GLY A 81 13.68 8.95 34.57
CA GLY A 81 14.65 9.95 34.12
C GLY A 81 14.46 10.46 32.69
N ARG A 82 13.55 9.87 31.89
CA ARG A 82 13.18 10.32 30.53
C ARG A 82 11.94 11.22 30.57
N ALA A 83 12.00 12.38 29.94
CA ALA A 83 10.79 13.15 29.68
C ALA A 83 9.93 12.42 28.64
N LEU A 84 8.69 12.11 29.00
CA LEU A 84 7.76 11.44 28.11
C LEU A 84 7.53 12.26 26.83
N HIS A 85 7.30 11.58 25.73
CA HIS A 85 6.86 12.24 24.52
C HIS A 85 5.43 12.79 24.70
N PRO A 86 5.05 13.93 24.08
CA PRO A 86 3.70 14.49 24.22
C PRO A 86 2.55 13.51 23.90
N SER A 87 2.65 12.65 22.86
CA SER A 87 1.67 11.58 22.61
C SER A 87 1.56 10.55 23.73
N GLU A 88 2.63 10.25 24.47
CA GLU A 88 2.55 9.37 25.63
C GLU A 88 1.77 10.05 26.76
N VAL A 89 2.03 11.34 27.02
CA VAL A 89 1.27 12.14 28.01
C VAL A 89 -0.21 12.21 27.65
N LEU A 90 -0.51 12.44 26.38
CA LEU A 90 -1.88 12.40 25.87
C LEU A 90 -2.53 11.03 26.08
N LYS A 91 -1.82 9.94 25.76
CA LYS A 91 -2.32 8.58 25.96
C LYS A 91 -2.62 8.30 27.44
N LEU A 92 -1.78 8.81 28.35
CA LEU A 92 -2.01 8.74 29.79
C LEU A 92 -3.27 9.52 30.19
N ILE A 93 -3.46 10.74 29.69
CA ILE A 93 -4.66 11.54 29.98
C ILE A 93 -5.93 10.84 29.46
N LEU A 94 -5.88 10.29 28.25
CA LEU A 94 -7.01 9.56 27.67
C LEU A 94 -7.30 8.23 28.39
N THR A 95 -6.30 7.62 29.03
CA THR A 95 -6.44 6.32 29.69
C THR A 95 -6.83 6.46 31.16
N TYR A 96 -6.24 7.43 31.87
CA TYR A 96 -6.37 7.59 33.32
C TYR A 96 -7.06 8.90 33.74
N GLY A 97 -7.46 9.72 32.78
CA GLY A 97 -8.18 10.97 33.01
C GLY A 97 -7.31 12.17 33.39
N SER A 98 -6.01 11.97 33.65
CA SER A 98 -5.06 13.05 33.94
C SER A 98 -3.62 12.59 33.71
N ALA A 99 -2.70 13.55 33.49
CA ALA A 99 -1.26 13.33 33.56
C ALA A 99 -0.64 14.54 34.26
N VAL A 100 -0.24 14.34 35.51
CA VAL A 100 0.29 15.40 36.36
C VAL A 100 1.77 15.60 36.03
N PRO A 101 2.22 16.85 35.77
CA PRO A 101 3.65 17.16 35.66
C PRO A 101 4.42 16.71 36.91
N GLY A 102 5.54 16.03 36.73
CA GLY A 102 6.27 15.43 37.84
C GLY A 102 7.27 14.38 37.39
N ARG A 103 8.00 13.82 38.36
CA ARG A 103 8.98 12.76 38.13
C ARG A 103 8.47 11.47 38.79
N TYR A 104 8.49 10.40 38.02
CA TYR A 104 7.90 9.10 38.35
C TYR A 104 8.88 7.97 38.03
N ALA A 105 8.72 6.86 38.73
CA ALA A 105 9.37 5.60 38.39
C ALA A 105 8.34 4.60 37.88
N LEU A 106 8.68 3.87 36.81
CA LEU A 106 7.86 2.81 36.23
C LEU A 106 8.67 1.51 36.20
N ASN A 107 8.16 0.45 36.81
CA ASN A 107 8.80 -0.86 36.74
C ASN A 107 8.23 -1.72 35.59
N SER A 108 8.85 -2.87 35.35
CA SER A 108 8.44 -3.82 34.31
C SER A 108 7.12 -4.54 34.58
N SER A 109 6.63 -4.54 35.83
CA SER A 109 5.29 -5.03 36.19
C SER A 109 4.18 -4.03 35.84
N GLY A 110 4.56 -2.83 35.40
CA GLY A 110 3.64 -1.74 35.12
C GLY A 110 3.28 -0.89 36.35
N ASP A 111 3.97 -1.04 37.47
CA ASP A 111 3.73 -0.24 38.67
C ASP A 111 4.39 1.14 38.54
N VAL A 112 3.61 2.18 38.84
CA VAL A 112 4.04 3.58 38.84
C VAL A 112 4.24 4.05 40.27
N PHE A 113 5.36 4.70 40.53
CA PHE A 113 5.73 5.32 41.80
C PHE A 113 6.05 6.79 41.58
N ALA A 114 5.90 7.61 42.63
CA ALA A 114 6.64 8.88 42.66
C ALA A 114 8.15 8.57 42.70
N GLU A 115 9.01 9.37 42.07
CA GLU A 115 10.45 9.06 41.84
C GLU A 115 11.21 8.57 43.09
N ASN A 116 10.82 9.01 44.29
CA ASN A 116 11.32 8.51 45.57
C ASN A 116 10.20 8.31 46.60
N GLY A 117 9.00 7.94 46.15
CA GLY A 117 7.79 7.94 46.98
C GLY A 117 6.96 6.67 46.89
N PRO A 118 5.72 6.69 47.41
CA PRO A 118 4.88 5.51 47.45
C PRO A 118 4.44 5.08 46.05
N PHE A 119 4.05 3.80 45.97
CA PHE A 119 3.28 3.26 44.85
C PHE A 119 2.04 4.11 44.62
N LEU A 120 1.76 4.40 43.35
CA LEU A 120 0.61 5.18 42.91
C LEU A 120 -0.46 4.28 42.29
N PHE A 121 -0.14 3.59 41.19
CA PHE A 121 -1.07 2.71 40.46
C PHE A 121 -0.32 1.76 39.52
N ASN A 122 -1.02 0.75 38.98
CA ASN A 122 -0.49 -0.17 37.96
C ASN A 122 -1.14 0.10 36.59
N VAL A 123 -0.33 0.24 35.53
CA VAL A 123 -0.79 0.62 34.19
C VAL A 123 -1.57 -0.48 33.45
N HIS A 124 -1.40 -1.75 33.84
CA HIS A 124 -2.03 -2.91 33.18
C HIS A 124 -3.33 -3.38 33.85
N GLY A 125 -3.71 -2.80 34.98
CA GLY A 125 -5.04 -2.99 35.56
C GLY A 125 -5.28 -4.32 36.26
N THR A 126 -4.25 -4.99 36.80
CA THR A 126 -4.46 -6.19 37.65
C THR A 126 -3.52 -6.25 38.85
N ALA A 127 -4.01 -5.80 40.02
CA ALA A 127 -3.88 -6.46 41.34
C ALA A 127 -4.23 -5.50 42.51
N GLN A 128 -5.36 -5.75 43.17
CA GLN A 128 -5.66 -5.52 44.59
C GLN A 128 -4.89 -4.41 45.35
N ARG A 129 -5.29 -3.15 45.16
CA ARG A 129 -5.44 -2.11 46.20
C ARG A 129 -5.71 -0.76 45.50
N ALA A 130 -6.97 -0.51 45.18
CA ALA A 130 -7.41 0.85 44.88
C ALA A 130 -7.24 1.71 46.15
N PRO A 131 -6.80 2.98 46.06
CA PRO A 131 -7.05 3.94 47.13
C PRO A 131 -8.58 4.05 47.35
N PRO A 132 -9.05 4.33 48.59
CA PRO A 132 -10.47 4.32 48.88
C PRO A 132 -11.21 5.34 48.01
N PRO A 133 -12.41 5.01 47.50
CA PRO A 133 -13.16 5.93 46.66
C PRO A 133 -13.59 7.14 47.49
N MET A 134 -13.25 8.35 47.04
CA MET A 134 -13.98 9.53 47.48
C MET A 134 -15.42 9.41 46.95
N ARG A 135 -16.40 9.25 47.84
CA ARG A 135 -17.82 9.51 47.53
C ARG A 135 -17.99 11.04 47.44
N PRO A 136 -18.64 11.59 46.40
CA PRO A 136 -20.12 11.65 46.42
C PRO A 136 -20.84 11.71 45.03
N GLY A 137 -22.16 11.47 45.06
CA GLY A 137 -23.14 12.06 44.13
C GLY A 137 -23.64 11.19 42.96
N ALA A 138 -24.87 10.68 43.05
CA ALA A 138 -25.56 9.96 41.98
C ALA A 138 -26.05 10.93 40.88
N GLY A 139 -25.75 10.63 39.60
CA GLY A 139 -26.40 11.33 38.48
C GLY A 139 -25.74 11.28 37.09
N SER A 140 -24.49 10.87 36.94
CA SER A 140 -23.80 10.84 35.64
C SER A 140 -22.91 9.60 35.49
N ASP A 141 -22.83 9.04 34.28
CA ASP A 141 -21.90 7.96 33.92
C ASP A 141 -20.45 8.36 34.31
N PRO A 142 -19.86 7.76 35.36
CA PRO A 142 -18.65 8.26 36.00
C PRO A 142 -17.40 8.16 35.12
N GLU A 143 -17.34 7.18 34.21
CA GLU A 143 -16.28 7.11 33.19
C GLU A 143 -16.37 8.31 32.25
N ARG A 144 -17.59 8.65 31.81
CA ARG A 144 -17.85 9.76 30.90
C ARG A 144 -17.51 11.12 31.52
N ALA A 145 -17.83 11.32 32.80
CA ALA A 145 -17.45 12.52 33.54
C ALA A 145 -15.92 12.64 33.70
N ALA A 146 -15.22 11.53 33.97
CA ALA A 146 -13.76 11.51 34.02
C ALA A 146 -13.12 11.86 32.67
N PHE A 147 -13.68 11.36 31.56
CA PHE A 147 -13.24 11.71 30.20
C PHE A 147 -13.44 13.18 29.85
N VAL A 148 -14.56 13.79 30.27
CA VAL A 148 -14.82 15.23 30.04
C VAL A 148 -13.81 16.08 30.81
N ASN A 149 -13.58 15.76 32.09
CA ASN A 149 -12.59 16.46 32.91
C ASN A 149 -11.15 16.31 32.37
N ALA A 150 -10.81 15.13 31.85
CA ALA A 150 -9.52 14.85 31.22
C ALA A 150 -9.29 15.70 29.96
N ALA A 151 -10.34 15.86 29.15
CA ALA A 151 -10.28 16.71 27.96
C ALA A 151 -10.13 18.19 28.34
N ASP A 152 -10.79 18.65 29.40
CA ASP A 152 -10.64 20.00 29.96
C ASP A 152 -9.21 20.28 30.46
N ASP A 153 -8.64 19.35 31.22
CA ASP A 153 -7.27 19.46 31.73
C ASP A 153 -6.24 19.49 30.59
N LEU A 154 -6.44 18.69 29.55
CA LEU A 154 -5.60 18.71 28.36
C LEU A 154 -5.72 20.02 27.58
N LEU A 155 -6.93 20.57 27.42
CA LEU A 155 -7.17 21.88 26.81
C LEU A 155 -6.44 22.99 27.56
N LYS A 156 -6.41 22.90 28.90
CA LYS A 156 -5.65 23.83 29.75
C LYS A 156 -4.14 23.69 29.53
N GLN A 157 -3.61 22.47 29.50
CA GLN A 157 -2.19 22.22 29.21
C GLN A 157 -1.79 22.71 27.81
N VAL A 158 -2.62 22.49 26.79
CA VAL A 158 -2.38 22.97 25.43
C VAL A 158 -2.29 24.50 25.39
N ARG A 159 -3.18 25.21 26.09
CA ARG A 159 -3.16 26.68 26.23
C ARG A 159 -1.92 27.18 26.98
N GLU A 160 -1.52 26.50 28.05
CA GLU A 160 -0.31 26.81 28.83
C GLU A 160 0.98 26.62 28.00
N LEU A 161 1.05 25.56 27.19
CA LEU A 161 2.17 25.31 26.30
C LEU A 161 2.23 26.32 25.14
N GLY A 162 1.09 26.73 24.60
CA GLY A 162 1.01 27.78 23.58
C GLY A 162 1.43 29.16 24.11
N THR A 163 0.92 29.55 25.28
CA THR A 163 1.29 30.83 25.92
C THR A 163 2.75 30.90 26.38
N SER A 164 3.36 29.76 26.71
CA SER A 164 4.79 29.67 27.05
C SER A 164 5.72 29.63 25.83
N GLY A 165 5.19 29.68 24.61
CA GLY A 165 5.96 29.60 23.36
C GLY A 165 6.58 28.22 23.09
N ARG A 166 6.17 27.20 23.86
CA ARG A 166 6.64 25.81 23.73
C ARG A 166 5.82 25.00 22.72
N MET A 167 4.80 25.61 22.11
CA MET A 167 3.94 25.03 21.09
C MET A 167 3.62 26.10 20.04
N SER A 168 3.60 25.73 18.75
CA SER A 168 3.25 26.67 17.68
C SER A 168 1.78 27.09 17.78
N ALA A 169 1.47 28.34 17.42
CA ALA A 169 0.10 28.87 17.47
C ALA A 169 -0.87 28.04 16.59
N THR A 170 -0.39 27.55 15.45
CA THR A 170 -1.13 26.65 14.55
C THR A 170 -1.44 25.32 15.23
N ARG A 171 -0.46 24.69 15.90
CA ARG A 171 -0.65 23.43 16.65
C ARG A 171 -1.63 23.61 17.80
N GLN A 172 -1.49 24.71 18.55
CA GLN A 172 -2.40 25.06 19.64
C GLN A 172 -3.85 25.15 19.12
N GLN A 173 -4.09 25.90 18.04
CA GLN A 173 -5.42 26.09 17.48
C GLN A 173 -6.08 24.76 17.02
N VAL A 174 -5.32 23.88 16.38
CA VAL A 174 -5.84 22.60 15.88
C VAL A 174 -6.13 21.63 17.02
N LEU A 175 -5.27 21.56 18.03
CA LEU A 175 -5.51 20.75 19.23
C LEU A 175 -6.73 21.28 20.00
N GLU A 176 -6.84 22.59 20.23
CA GLU A 176 -8.00 23.19 20.90
C GLU A 176 -9.30 22.92 20.14
N SER A 177 -9.30 23.04 18.81
CA SER A 177 -10.46 22.71 17.97
C SER A 177 -10.85 21.23 18.07
N THR A 178 -9.87 20.33 18.01
CA THR A 178 -10.11 18.88 18.04
C THR A 178 -10.60 18.43 19.42
N LEU A 179 -10.04 18.99 20.49
CA LEU A 179 -10.45 18.72 21.87
C LEU A 179 -11.83 19.33 22.18
N GLY A 180 -12.15 20.50 21.62
CA GLY A 180 -13.49 21.08 21.69
C GLY A 180 -14.56 20.22 21.00
N GLU A 181 -14.26 19.64 19.82
CA GLU A 181 -15.14 18.66 19.15
C GLU A 181 -15.39 17.41 20.02
N ILE A 182 -14.34 16.91 20.70
CA ILE A 182 -14.41 15.79 21.63
C ILE A 182 -15.35 16.13 22.81
N GLN A 183 -15.18 17.30 23.43
CA GLN A 183 -16.01 17.75 24.53
C GLN A 183 -17.48 17.87 24.14
N HIS A 184 -17.77 18.55 23.03
CA HIS A 184 -19.13 18.75 22.55
C HIS A 184 -19.86 17.41 22.31
N ARG A 185 -19.15 16.40 21.78
CA ARG A 185 -19.74 15.07 21.56
C ARG A 185 -19.86 14.23 22.83
N LEU A 186 -18.89 14.32 23.75
CA LEU A 186 -18.96 13.68 25.06
C LEU A 186 -20.07 14.26 25.94
N GLN A 187 -20.63 15.42 25.60
CA GLN A 187 -21.79 16.01 26.27
C GLN A 187 -23.15 15.59 25.66
N ALA A 188 -23.20 14.99 24.45
CA ALA A 188 -24.45 14.60 23.76
C ALA A 188 -24.97 13.20 24.17
N PRO A 189 -26.25 12.99 24.54
CA PRO A 189 -26.75 11.71 25.10
C PRO A 189 -26.45 10.47 24.22
N PRO A 190 -26.22 9.28 24.83
CA PRO A 190 -25.65 8.14 24.13
C PRO A 190 -26.71 7.36 23.34
N ASP A 191 -26.97 7.76 22.09
CA ASP A 191 -27.81 6.97 21.17
C ASP A 191 -27.01 5.83 20.49
N ASP A 192 -25.66 5.91 20.43
CA ASP A 192 -24.80 4.87 19.85
C ASP A 192 -23.42 4.76 20.54
N PRO A 193 -23.27 3.86 21.54
CA PRO A 193 -22.01 3.59 22.22
C PRO A 193 -20.89 3.06 21.31
N GLN A 194 -21.24 2.32 20.24
CA GLN A 194 -20.27 1.76 19.29
C GLN A 194 -19.79 2.83 18.29
N GLY A 195 -20.69 3.71 17.83
CA GLY A 195 -20.39 4.89 17.04
C GLY A 195 -19.47 5.87 17.79
N THR A 196 -19.71 6.07 19.08
CA THR A 196 -18.87 6.90 19.95
C THR A 196 -17.45 6.35 20.08
N LYS A 197 -17.28 5.04 20.28
CA LYS A 197 -15.95 4.38 20.27
C LYS A 197 -15.24 4.47 18.90
N ARG A 198 -15.99 4.33 17.80
CA ARG A 198 -15.45 4.45 16.43
C ARG A 198 -14.96 5.87 16.15
N ASP A 199 -15.71 6.88 16.57
CA ASP A 199 -15.35 8.28 16.37
C ASP A 199 -14.21 8.69 17.31
N MET A 200 -14.17 8.17 18.54
CA MET A 200 -13.03 8.33 19.44
C MET A 200 -11.73 7.77 18.84
N ARG A 201 -11.78 6.60 18.19
CA ARG A 201 -10.61 6.05 17.47
C ARG A 201 -10.15 6.94 16.31
N LYS A 202 -11.09 7.53 15.55
CA LYS A 202 -10.75 8.49 14.47
C LYS A 202 -10.10 9.76 15.03
N LEU A 203 -10.59 10.23 16.18
CA LEU A 203 -10.06 11.41 16.87
C LEU A 203 -8.68 11.13 17.49
N ILE A 204 -8.47 9.96 18.11
CA ILE A 204 -7.15 9.51 18.57
C ILE A 204 -6.17 9.40 17.40
N ALA A 205 -6.58 8.81 16.27
CA ALA A 205 -5.76 8.78 15.07
C ALA A 205 -5.42 10.20 14.56
N ARG A 206 -6.35 11.15 14.68
CA ARG A 206 -6.14 12.57 14.33
C ARG A 206 -5.14 13.24 15.27
N ILE A 207 -5.20 13.00 16.57
CA ILE A 207 -4.25 13.59 17.53
C ILE A 207 -2.87 12.93 17.44
N VAL A 208 -2.79 11.61 17.26
CA VAL A 208 -1.53 10.90 16.99
C VAL A 208 -0.88 11.40 15.70
N ALA A 209 -1.68 11.68 14.66
CA ALA A 209 -1.20 12.29 13.42
C ALA A 209 -0.75 13.75 13.60
N LEU A 210 -1.39 14.52 14.49
CA LEU A 210 -1.01 15.90 14.81
C LEU A 210 0.28 15.98 15.63
N ASP A 211 0.50 15.03 16.54
CA ASP A 211 1.69 14.99 17.40
C ASP A 211 2.97 14.62 16.64
N GLN A 212 2.80 13.98 15.49
CA GLN A 212 3.88 13.53 14.62
C GLN A 212 4.51 14.65 13.76
N HIS A 213 3.98 15.88 13.78
CA HIS A 213 4.49 16.97 12.94
C HIS A 213 5.58 17.86 13.57
N GLU A 214 5.85 17.79 14.89
CA GLU A 214 6.69 18.81 15.56
C GLU A 214 7.44 18.30 16.82
N SER A 215 8.03 17.10 16.75
CA SER A 215 8.84 16.55 17.86
C SER A 215 10.35 16.59 17.63
N HIS A 216 10.85 17.55 16.84
CA HIS A 216 12.28 17.68 16.60
C HIS A 216 12.86 18.85 17.40
N PRO A 217 13.92 18.62 18.20
CA PRO A 217 14.61 19.69 18.93
C PRO A 217 15.46 20.61 18.03
N GLY A 218 15.35 20.52 16.70
CA GLY A 218 16.09 21.32 15.71
C GLY A 218 15.19 22.33 14.97
N PRO A 219 15.77 23.40 14.39
CA PRO A 219 15.00 24.34 13.57
C PRO A 219 14.39 23.62 12.36
N PRO A 220 13.19 24.01 11.89
CA PRO A 220 12.59 23.44 10.70
C PRO A 220 13.50 23.66 9.48
N PRO A 221 13.42 22.79 8.45
CA PRO A 221 14.12 23.00 7.20
C PRO A 221 13.81 24.38 6.60
N HIS A 222 14.77 24.94 5.84
CA HIS A 222 14.58 26.24 5.19
C HIS A 222 13.39 26.19 4.23
N SER A 223 12.58 27.24 4.21
CA SER A 223 11.42 27.31 3.31
C SER A 223 11.85 27.27 1.84
N GLY A 224 11.17 26.48 1.03
CA GLY A 224 11.46 26.21 -0.37
C GLY A 224 12.48 25.09 -0.62
N SER A 225 13.19 24.62 0.41
CA SER A 225 14.21 23.56 0.30
C SER A 225 13.60 22.21 -0.08
N ARG A 226 14.44 21.30 -0.61
CA ARG A 226 14.02 19.91 -0.84
C ARG A 226 13.72 19.21 0.49
N ALA A 227 14.47 19.51 1.55
CA ALA A 227 14.24 18.95 2.88
C ALA A 227 12.84 19.29 3.44
N GLU A 228 12.36 20.53 3.29
CA GLU A 228 10.99 20.92 3.69
C GLU A 228 9.93 20.06 3.00
N ARG A 229 10.07 19.86 1.67
CA ARG A 229 9.16 19.00 0.89
C ARG A 229 9.19 17.55 1.36
N LEU A 230 10.37 17.01 1.65
CA LEU A 230 10.52 15.64 2.13
C LEU A 230 9.99 15.46 3.56
N THR A 231 10.03 16.48 4.40
CA THR A 231 9.40 16.47 5.72
C THR A 231 7.87 16.41 5.62
N ALA A 232 7.26 17.09 4.64
CA ALA A 232 5.83 16.94 4.37
C ALA A 232 5.47 15.50 3.95
N VAL A 233 6.35 14.86 3.16
CA VAL A 233 6.21 13.45 2.76
C VAL A 233 6.28 12.49 3.96
N THR A 234 7.27 12.63 4.84
CA THR A 234 7.39 11.76 6.03
C THR A 234 6.19 11.94 6.96
N ALA A 235 5.62 13.15 7.04
CA ALA A 235 4.43 13.41 7.82
C ALA A 235 3.17 12.75 7.23
N GLU A 236 3.04 12.70 5.90
CA GLU A 236 2.01 11.90 5.23
C GLU A 236 2.13 10.41 5.57
N PHE A 237 3.33 9.83 5.49
CA PHE A 237 3.57 8.44 5.85
C PHE A 237 3.15 8.12 7.27
N ARG A 238 3.49 9.02 8.19
CA ARG A 238 3.11 8.97 9.60
C ARG A 238 1.60 8.93 9.78
N ARG A 239 0.87 9.82 9.09
CA ARG A 239 -0.60 9.84 9.11
C ARG A 239 -1.21 8.54 8.60
N GLN A 240 -0.67 7.96 7.53
CA GLN A 240 -1.15 6.70 6.96
C GLN A 240 -0.97 5.54 7.95
N LEU A 241 0.20 5.43 8.58
CA LEU A 241 0.50 4.38 9.55
C LEU A 241 -0.26 4.54 10.87
N ALA A 242 -0.55 5.77 11.31
CA ALA A 242 -1.26 6.01 12.55
C ALA A 242 -2.65 5.34 12.59
N VAL A 243 -3.34 5.30 11.45
CA VAL A 243 -4.65 4.62 11.33
C VAL A 243 -4.51 3.10 11.46
N GLU A 244 -3.45 2.53 10.92
CA GLU A 244 -3.17 1.09 10.93
C GLU A 244 -2.76 0.62 12.33
N LEU A 245 -1.89 1.37 13.01
CA LEU A 245 -1.36 1.03 14.34
C LEU A 245 -2.40 1.00 15.46
N VAL A 246 -3.56 1.62 15.26
CA VAL A 246 -4.66 1.62 16.25
C VAL A 246 -5.73 0.56 15.96
N ASP A 247 -5.65 -0.20 14.86
CA ASP A 247 -6.58 -1.29 14.58
C ASP A 247 -6.19 -2.56 15.36
N ALA A 248 -6.85 -2.76 16.50
CA ALA A 248 -6.68 -3.94 17.35
C ALA A 248 -7.06 -5.29 16.68
N ARG A 249 -7.66 -5.27 15.48
CA ARG A 249 -8.03 -6.47 14.72
C ARG A 249 -6.97 -6.87 13.69
N MET A 250 -5.88 -6.11 13.60
CA MET A 250 -4.81 -6.37 12.65
C MET A 250 -4.13 -7.71 12.95
N PRO A 251 -3.91 -8.56 11.93
CA PRO A 251 -3.14 -9.78 12.10
C PRO A 251 -1.71 -9.50 12.63
N PRO A 252 -1.09 -10.41 13.41
CA PRO A 252 0.19 -10.16 14.07
C PRO A 252 1.31 -9.71 13.13
N GLU A 253 1.56 -10.44 12.03
CA GLU A 253 2.63 -10.11 11.09
C GLU A 253 2.40 -8.74 10.41
N ASP A 254 1.15 -8.46 10.00
CA ASP A 254 0.76 -7.15 9.47
C ASP A 254 0.99 -6.03 10.48
N ASN A 255 0.76 -6.28 11.77
CA ASN A 255 0.91 -5.31 12.84
C ASN A 255 2.39 -5.04 13.16
N ASP A 256 3.23 -6.08 13.12
CA ASP A 256 4.67 -5.97 13.33
C ASP A 256 5.35 -5.20 12.20
N GLU A 257 4.93 -5.42 10.95
CA GLU A 257 5.43 -4.63 9.82
C GLU A 257 4.98 -3.17 9.89
N ALA A 258 3.74 -2.89 10.30
CA ALA A 258 3.28 -1.51 10.53
C ALA A 258 4.18 -0.78 11.55
N ARG A 259 4.55 -1.47 12.64
CA ARG A 259 5.47 -0.93 13.65
C ARG A 259 6.86 -0.70 13.07
N ASN A 260 7.38 -1.66 12.30
CA ASN A 260 8.68 -1.54 11.65
C ASN A 260 8.73 -0.30 10.73
N LEU A 261 7.71 -0.14 9.88
CA LEU A 261 7.59 1.00 8.98
C LEU A 261 7.47 2.32 9.77
N ALA A 262 6.71 2.33 10.88
CA ALA A 262 6.59 3.52 11.72
C ALA A 262 7.93 3.95 12.33
N VAL A 263 8.75 3.00 12.76
CA VAL A 263 10.13 3.25 13.23
C VAL A 263 10.96 3.89 12.12
N ARG A 264 10.95 3.29 10.92
CA ARG A 264 11.71 3.77 9.77
C ARG A 264 11.29 5.17 9.33
N VAL A 265 9.99 5.45 9.34
CA VAL A 265 9.45 6.79 9.07
C VAL A 265 9.89 7.79 10.14
N GLY A 266 9.88 7.40 11.42
CA GLY A 266 10.38 8.24 12.51
C GLY A 266 11.86 8.60 12.33
N HIS A 267 12.71 7.62 12.02
CA HIS A 267 14.12 7.88 11.71
C HIS A 267 14.29 8.80 10.49
N ALA A 268 13.48 8.59 9.46
CA ALA A 268 13.55 9.40 8.26
C ALA A 268 13.19 10.86 8.52
N ASP A 269 12.19 11.08 9.36
CA ASP A 269 11.81 12.40 9.82
C ASP A 269 12.93 13.07 10.63
N SER A 270 13.49 12.38 11.62
CA SER A 270 14.60 12.90 12.43
C SER A 270 15.82 13.25 11.57
N ALA A 271 16.13 12.43 10.57
CA ALA A 271 17.25 12.67 9.66
C ALA A 271 17.06 13.95 8.83
N LEU A 272 15.83 14.25 8.40
CA LEU A 272 15.50 15.45 7.61
C LEU A 272 15.62 16.76 8.41
N HIS A 273 15.58 16.70 9.74
CA HIS A 273 15.75 17.84 10.64
C HIS A 273 17.20 18.04 11.11
N ALA A 274 18.14 17.21 10.64
CA ALA A 274 19.54 17.36 10.98
C ALA A 274 20.15 18.63 10.31
N PRO A 275 21.08 19.35 10.95
CA PRO A 275 21.65 20.59 10.42
C PRO A 275 22.23 20.49 8.99
N ARG A 276 22.80 19.32 8.63
CA ARG A 276 23.33 19.06 7.28
C ARG A 276 22.28 19.10 6.17
N MET A 277 21.00 18.93 6.51
CA MET A 277 19.88 18.96 5.54
C MET A 277 19.52 20.38 5.09
N SER A 278 20.25 21.39 5.58
CA SER A 278 20.24 22.74 5.00
C SER A 278 20.87 22.79 3.60
N ASP A 279 21.69 21.80 3.22
CA ASP A 279 22.16 21.61 1.84
C ASP A 279 21.20 20.69 1.07
N ASP A 280 20.57 21.21 0.02
CA ASP A 280 19.67 20.44 -0.83
C ASP A 280 20.35 19.22 -1.49
N ARG A 281 21.68 19.24 -1.69
CA ARG A 281 22.41 18.07 -2.21
C ARG A 281 22.36 16.88 -1.25
N GLU A 282 22.45 17.14 0.05
CA GLU A 282 22.30 16.12 1.09
C GLU A 282 20.86 15.61 1.11
N ALA A 283 19.87 16.50 0.99
CA ALA A 283 18.46 16.12 0.93
C ALA A 283 18.14 15.22 -0.28
N PHE A 284 18.64 15.54 -1.49
CA PHE A 284 18.49 14.70 -2.68
C PHE A 284 19.20 13.36 -2.55
N THR A 285 20.38 13.33 -1.90
CA THR A 285 21.11 12.09 -1.63
C THR A 285 20.32 11.21 -0.67
N TYR A 286 19.80 11.78 0.41
CA TYR A 286 18.97 11.10 1.39
C TYR A 286 17.66 10.57 0.78
N GLU A 287 17.02 11.37 -0.06
CA GLU A 287 15.84 10.98 -0.82
C GLU A 287 16.10 9.71 -1.64
N ARG A 288 17.18 9.73 -2.42
CA ARG A 288 17.59 8.65 -3.33
C ARG A 288 17.95 7.35 -2.60
N GLU A 289 18.65 7.48 -1.47
CA GLU A 289 19.23 6.33 -0.76
C GLU A 289 18.34 5.75 0.33
N VAL A 290 17.35 6.50 0.82
CA VAL A 290 16.52 6.08 1.97
C VAL A 290 15.04 6.27 1.70
N LEU A 291 14.59 7.49 1.39
CA LEU A 291 13.15 7.79 1.37
C LEU A 291 12.39 7.05 0.26
N ARG A 292 12.97 6.89 -0.93
CA ARG A 292 12.28 6.22 -2.05
C ARG A 292 12.05 4.73 -1.79
N GLU A 293 12.99 4.06 -1.12
CA GLU A 293 12.82 2.67 -0.69
C GLU A 293 11.74 2.58 0.38
N LEU A 294 11.80 3.45 1.41
CA LEU A 294 10.76 3.51 2.44
C LEU A 294 9.36 3.77 1.86
N ALA A 295 9.24 4.69 0.91
CA ALA A 295 7.99 4.99 0.22
C ALA A 295 7.45 3.78 -0.57
N MET A 296 8.36 3.02 -1.21
CA MET A 296 8.01 1.81 -1.95
C MET A 296 7.50 0.72 -1.00
N ASP A 297 8.13 0.55 0.16
CA ASP A 297 7.72 -0.43 1.18
C ASP A 297 6.37 -0.07 1.80
N LEU A 298 6.18 1.21 2.14
CA LEU A 298 4.90 1.73 2.64
C LEU A 298 3.76 1.49 1.64
N ARG A 299 3.98 1.74 0.34
CA ARG A 299 2.99 1.40 -0.68
C ARG A 299 2.73 -0.09 -0.76
N GLY A 300 3.78 -0.91 -0.71
CA GLY A 300 3.66 -2.37 -0.70
C GLY A 300 2.80 -2.86 0.46
N TYR A 301 3.05 -2.30 1.65
CA TYR A 301 2.26 -2.55 2.86
C TYR A 301 0.81 -2.06 2.71
N ALA A 302 0.60 -0.85 2.22
CA ALA A 302 -0.76 -0.31 2.05
C ALA A 302 -1.59 -1.11 1.04
N MET A 303 -0.94 -1.72 0.04
CA MET A 303 -1.58 -2.57 -0.98
C MET A 303 -1.61 -4.06 -0.61
N ARG A 304 -1.13 -4.46 0.57
CA ARG A 304 -0.96 -5.88 0.97
C ARG A 304 -2.23 -6.72 0.83
N ALA A 305 -3.39 -6.12 1.09
CA ALA A 305 -4.69 -6.79 0.99
C ALA A 305 -5.09 -7.18 -0.46
N HIS A 306 -4.39 -6.64 -1.47
CA HIS A 306 -4.61 -6.94 -2.88
C HIS A 306 -3.80 -8.15 -3.37
N LEU A 307 -3.05 -8.85 -2.50
CA LEU A 307 -2.22 -9.99 -2.86
C LEU A 307 -2.95 -10.96 -3.79
N MET A 308 -2.33 -11.23 -4.94
CA MET A 308 -2.89 -12.05 -6.00
C MET A 308 -1.77 -12.88 -6.65
N LEU A 309 -2.03 -14.18 -6.82
CA LEU A 309 -1.32 -15.04 -7.77
C LEU A 309 -1.77 -14.75 -9.20
N ALA A 310 -0.82 -14.51 -10.09
CA ALA A 310 -1.01 -14.31 -11.51
C ALA A 310 0.03 -15.12 -12.32
N GLN A 311 -0.18 -15.25 -13.63
CA GLN A 311 0.74 -15.97 -14.51
C GLN A 311 1.10 -15.13 -15.75
N PRO A 312 1.94 -14.08 -15.60
CA PRO A 312 2.20 -13.15 -16.68
C PRO A 312 2.62 -13.85 -18.00
N TYR A 313 2.09 -13.34 -19.11
CA TYR A 313 2.40 -13.84 -20.45
C TYR A 313 3.89 -13.71 -20.76
N TRP A 314 4.45 -12.53 -20.47
CA TRP A 314 5.86 -12.23 -20.60
C TRP A 314 6.67 -12.87 -19.50
N SER A 315 7.86 -13.34 -19.85
CA SER A 315 8.80 -13.93 -18.89
C SER A 315 9.15 -12.90 -17.83
N SER A 316 9.02 -13.27 -16.57
CA SER A 316 9.28 -12.39 -15.44
C SER A 316 10.56 -12.83 -14.73
N PRO A 317 11.74 -12.37 -15.16
CA PRO A 317 12.96 -12.59 -14.39
C PRO A 317 12.83 -11.97 -12.98
N SER A 318 13.51 -12.56 -12.00
CA SER A 318 13.59 -12.05 -10.64
C SER A 318 14.50 -10.82 -10.60
N TRP A 319 13.97 -9.65 -10.97
CA TRP A 319 14.67 -8.39 -10.73
C TRP A 319 14.01 -7.66 -9.57
N PRO A 320 14.77 -7.28 -8.54
CA PRO A 320 14.26 -6.34 -7.55
C PRO A 320 13.89 -5.03 -8.26
N ARG A 321 12.81 -4.40 -7.81
CA ARG A 321 12.45 -3.07 -8.28
C ARG A 321 13.52 -2.09 -7.81
N ASP A 322 13.92 -1.19 -8.70
CA ASP A 322 14.85 -0.12 -8.36
C ASP A 322 14.03 1.13 -7.98
N PRO A 323 14.07 1.60 -6.72
CA PRO A 323 13.33 2.76 -6.27
C PRO A 323 13.70 4.06 -7.03
N ASN A 324 14.83 4.06 -7.74
CA ASN A 324 15.37 5.20 -8.47
C ASN A 324 15.13 5.16 -9.99
N THR A 325 14.14 4.40 -10.45
CA THR A 325 13.85 4.24 -11.88
C THR A 325 12.41 4.59 -12.25
N VAL A 326 12.26 5.20 -13.42
CA VAL A 326 10.99 5.58 -14.02
C VAL A 326 10.87 4.94 -15.39
N CYS A 327 9.78 4.23 -15.66
CA CYS A 327 9.42 3.78 -17.00
C CYS A 327 8.66 4.90 -17.70
N TYR A 328 8.96 5.17 -18.96
CA TYR A 328 8.19 6.11 -19.79
C TYR A 328 7.62 5.41 -21.02
N SER A 329 6.35 5.70 -21.31
CA SER A 329 5.62 5.24 -22.48
C SER A 329 4.92 6.41 -23.17
N GLY A 330 5.25 6.65 -24.45
CA GLY A 330 4.62 7.65 -25.30
C GLY A 330 5.64 8.51 -26.08
N GLY A 331 5.24 9.73 -26.44
CA GLY A 331 5.92 10.54 -27.46
C GLY A 331 7.23 11.17 -27.00
N GLY A 332 8.02 11.68 -27.96
CA GLY A 332 9.31 12.32 -27.67
C GLY A 332 9.22 13.66 -26.93
N ASP A 333 8.11 14.38 -27.07
CA ASP A 333 7.96 15.74 -26.56
C ASP A 333 7.81 15.78 -25.04
N VAL A 334 6.86 15.02 -24.49
CA VAL A 334 6.68 14.90 -23.03
C VAL A 334 7.92 14.28 -22.39
N ARG A 335 8.57 13.33 -23.06
CA ARG A 335 9.83 12.75 -22.59
C ARG A 335 10.92 13.80 -22.42
N ARG A 336 11.07 14.73 -23.36
CA ARG A 336 12.07 15.82 -23.28
C ARG A 336 11.81 16.74 -22.09
N LEU A 337 10.54 16.96 -21.73
CA LEU A 337 10.17 17.72 -20.52
C LEU A 337 10.48 16.94 -19.24
N LEU A 338 10.26 15.62 -19.24
CA LEU A 338 10.47 14.76 -18.07
C LEU A 338 11.96 14.49 -17.79
N GLN A 339 12.80 14.44 -18.82
CA GLN A 339 14.23 14.13 -18.68
C GLN A 339 14.98 15.03 -17.67
N PRO A 340 14.89 16.38 -17.71
CA PRO A 340 15.53 17.21 -16.70
C PRO A 340 14.95 17.01 -15.29
N VAL A 341 13.63 16.79 -15.17
CA VAL A 341 12.96 16.52 -13.88
C VAL A 341 13.50 15.25 -13.22
N CYS A 342 13.68 14.18 -14.00
CA CYS A 342 14.29 12.94 -13.52
C CYS A 342 15.77 13.13 -13.19
N ALA A 343 16.53 13.85 -14.02
CA ALA A 343 17.96 14.08 -13.81
C ALA A 343 18.24 14.84 -12.51
N GLU A 344 17.47 15.90 -12.22
CA GLU A 344 17.54 16.67 -10.96
C GLU A 344 17.37 15.75 -9.73
N ARG A 345 16.43 14.81 -9.80
CA ARG A 345 16.13 13.83 -8.75
C ARG A 345 17.08 12.62 -8.76
N GLY A 346 18.02 12.53 -9.69
CA GLY A 346 18.87 11.35 -9.85
C GLY A 346 18.09 10.07 -10.18
N LEU A 347 16.96 10.21 -10.89
CA LEU A 347 16.14 9.09 -11.36
C LEU A 347 16.57 8.67 -12.77
N LYS A 348 16.69 7.37 -12.98
CA LYS A 348 16.94 6.80 -14.30
C LYS A 348 15.63 6.66 -15.07
N LEU A 349 15.51 7.41 -16.17
CA LEU A 349 14.37 7.37 -17.08
C LEU A 349 14.57 6.30 -18.16
N TYR A 350 13.85 5.19 -18.07
CA TYR A 350 13.77 4.18 -19.12
C TYR A 350 12.82 4.62 -20.23
N SER A 351 13.21 4.33 -21.47
CA SER A 351 12.44 4.65 -22.67
C SER A 351 12.56 3.56 -23.73
N SER A 352 11.64 3.56 -24.69
CA SER A 352 11.81 2.91 -25.99
C SER A 352 12.95 3.59 -26.76
N ALA A 353 14.13 2.98 -26.78
CA ALA A 353 15.20 3.36 -27.70
C ALA A 353 16.06 2.11 -28.01
N GLY A 354 15.89 1.55 -29.21
CA GLY A 354 16.69 0.46 -29.76
C GLY A 354 16.10 -0.94 -29.53
N ASN A 355 16.85 -2.00 -29.90
CA ASN A 355 16.49 -3.44 -29.92
C ASN A 355 15.76 -4.04 -28.67
N GLN A 356 15.49 -3.25 -27.63
CA GLN A 356 14.62 -3.55 -26.49
C GLN A 356 13.11 -3.28 -26.77
N ASP A 357 12.73 -2.78 -27.94
CA ASP A 357 11.33 -2.45 -28.32
C ASP A 357 10.38 -3.65 -28.49
N SER A 358 10.80 -4.87 -28.13
CA SER A 358 9.87 -6.01 -28.04
C SER A 358 9.02 -5.93 -26.77
N GLY A 359 7.80 -6.48 -26.78
CA GLY A 359 6.92 -6.51 -25.60
C GLY A 359 7.59 -7.06 -24.32
N GLN A 360 8.52 -8.02 -24.47
CA GLN A 360 9.33 -8.53 -23.36
C GLN A 360 10.28 -7.49 -22.74
N GLY A 361 10.86 -6.61 -23.56
CA GLY A 361 11.74 -5.54 -23.08
C GLY A 361 10.96 -4.46 -22.32
N ARG A 362 9.79 -4.07 -22.84
CA ARG A 362 8.86 -3.14 -22.18
C ARG A 362 8.34 -3.71 -20.86
N TRP A 363 7.97 -4.99 -20.85
CA TRP A 363 7.66 -5.72 -19.63
C TRP A 363 8.77 -5.64 -18.58
N ASN A 364 10.02 -5.91 -18.97
CA ASN A 364 11.16 -5.88 -18.06
C ASN A 364 11.39 -4.47 -17.47
N GLN A 365 11.31 -3.42 -18.30
CA GLN A 365 11.46 -2.04 -17.86
C GLN A 365 10.38 -1.65 -16.86
N LEU A 366 9.11 -2.00 -17.14
CA LEU A 366 8.00 -1.73 -16.23
C LEU A 366 8.09 -2.53 -14.92
N CYS A 367 8.54 -3.79 -14.99
CA CYS A 367 8.76 -4.61 -13.81
C CYS A 367 9.89 -4.07 -12.92
N ALA A 368 10.99 -3.60 -13.50
CA ALA A 368 12.12 -3.03 -12.78
C ALA A 368 11.84 -1.63 -12.21
N SER A 369 10.89 -0.89 -12.80
CA SER A 369 10.65 0.52 -12.47
C SER A 369 9.86 0.72 -11.17
N ASN A 370 10.17 1.82 -10.47
CA ASN A 370 9.38 2.27 -9.33
C ASN A 370 8.05 2.87 -9.80
N ILE A 371 8.11 3.78 -10.78
CA ILE A 371 6.96 4.52 -11.33
C ILE A 371 6.91 4.36 -12.83
N ALA A 372 5.72 4.53 -13.43
CA ALA A 372 5.56 4.60 -14.88
C ALA A 372 4.79 5.85 -15.33
N PHE A 373 5.30 6.54 -16.35
CA PHE A 373 4.64 7.65 -17.04
C PHE A 373 4.01 7.16 -18.34
N PHE A 374 2.75 7.56 -18.56
CA PHE A 374 1.97 7.22 -19.74
C PHE A 374 1.47 8.50 -20.40
N ASP A 375 2.06 8.82 -21.54
CA ASP A 375 1.72 9.97 -22.34
C ASP A 375 0.59 9.63 -23.32
N LEU A 376 -0.62 10.08 -22.99
CA LEU A 376 -1.82 9.92 -23.81
C LEU A 376 -2.03 11.06 -24.80
N THR A 377 -1.07 11.97 -24.98
CA THR A 377 -1.19 13.11 -25.92
C THR A 377 -1.13 12.69 -27.39
N ALA A 378 -0.62 11.49 -27.67
CA ALA A 378 -0.56 10.91 -29.00
C ALA A 378 -1.96 10.77 -29.65
N ARG A 379 -2.02 10.87 -30.98
CA ARG A 379 -3.25 10.61 -31.74
C ARG A 379 -3.56 9.11 -31.78
N PRO A 380 -4.83 8.71 -32.01
CA PRO A 380 -5.20 7.33 -32.29
C PRO A 380 -4.30 6.68 -33.33
N GLY A 381 -3.65 5.57 -32.96
CA GLY A 381 -2.62 4.93 -33.76
C GLY A 381 -1.72 4.01 -32.93
N PRO A 382 -0.61 3.54 -33.52
CA PRO A 382 0.24 2.52 -32.89
C PRO A 382 0.90 2.97 -31.58
N GLU A 383 1.31 4.24 -31.52
CA GLU A 383 1.91 4.82 -30.31
C GLU A 383 0.91 4.84 -29.15
N LEU A 384 -0.27 5.44 -29.34
CA LEU A 384 -1.29 5.47 -28.29
C LEU A 384 -1.77 4.06 -27.91
N ALA A 385 -1.86 3.14 -28.88
CA ALA A 385 -2.19 1.73 -28.61
C ALA A 385 -1.14 1.07 -27.69
N ALA A 386 0.15 1.30 -27.94
CA ALA A 386 1.23 0.81 -27.08
C ALA A 386 1.16 1.42 -25.68
N VAL A 387 0.94 2.74 -25.56
CA VAL A 387 0.78 3.41 -24.27
C VAL A 387 -0.39 2.82 -23.48
N CYS A 388 -1.54 2.62 -24.11
CA CYS A 388 -2.71 2.03 -23.46
C CYS A 388 -2.46 0.58 -23.02
N TYR A 389 -1.83 -0.25 -23.86
CA TYR A 389 -1.45 -1.61 -23.49
C TYR A 389 -0.53 -1.65 -22.27
N GLU A 390 0.50 -0.82 -22.27
CA GLU A 390 1.46 -0.77 -21.17
C GLU A 390 0.88 -0.17 -19.88
N LEU A 391 -0.08 0.76 -20.00
CA LEU A 391 -0.86 1.24 -18.86
C LEU A 391 -1.66 0.10 -18.22
N GLY A 392 -2.22 -0.80 -19.04
CA GLY A 392 -2.92 -2.00 -18.57
C GLY A 392 -1.98 -2.94 -17.80
N LEU A 393 -0.77 -3.18 -18.33
CA LEU A 393 0.27 -3.93 -17.60
C LEU A 393 0.58 -3.28 -16.24
N ALA A 394 0.70 -1.95 -16.20
CA ALA A 394 1.04 -1.20 -14.99
C ALA A 394 -0.06 -1.27 -13.93
N PHE A 395 -1.33 -1.16 -14.33
CA PHE A 395 -2.47 -1.32 -13.43
C PHE A 395 -2.56 -2.72 -12.84
N ALA A 396 -2.39 -3.76 -13.64
CA ALA A 396 -2.41 -5.13 -13.13
C ALA A 396 -1.20 -5.43 -12.23
N LEU A 397 -0.05 -4.77 -12.43
CA LEU A 397 1.10 -4.85 -11.51
C LEU A 397 0.96 -3.96 -10.26
N GLY A 398 -0.06 -3.09 -10.22
CA GLY A 398 -0.23 -2.06 -9.20
C GLY A 398 0.93 -1.06 -9.12
N ARG A 399 1.52 -0.74 -10.28
CA ARG A 399 2.54 0.30 -10.36
C ARG A 399 1.90 1.67 -10.10
N PRO A 400 2.56 2.56 -9.33
CA PRO A 400 2.22 3.97 -9.36
C PRO A 400 2.39 4.50 -10.78
N VAL A 401 1.41 5.25 -11.25
CA VAL A 401 1.41 5.78 -12.62
C VAL A 401 1.23 7.28 -12.63
N VAL A 402 1.82 7.94 -13.63
CA VAL A 402 1.46 9.32 -13.98
C VAL A 402 0.89 9.29 -15.40
N ILE A 403 -0.34 9.79 -15.54
CA ILE A 403 -1.00 9.88 -16.84
C ILE A 403 -0.87 11.31 -17.32
N VAL A 404 -0.40 11.52 -18.55
CA VAL A 404 -0.20 12.84 -19.14
C VAL A 404 -1.18 13.04 -20.28
N ALA A 405 -1.83 14.21 -20.33
CA ALA A 405 -2.75 14.60 -21.39
C ALA A 405 -2.62 16.10 -21.68
N THR A 406 -3.10 16.55 -22.83
CA THR A 406 -3.18 17.99 -23.13
C THR A 406 -4.38 18.61 -22.41
N LEU A 407 -4.28 19.87 -21.99
CA LEU A 407 -5.38 20.61 -21.38
C LEU A 407 -6.63 20.57 -22.28
N GLY A 408 -7.76 20.13 -21.71
CA GLY A 408 -9.03 20.00 -22.44
C GLY A 408 -9.13 18.80 -23.37
N GLN A 409 -8.11 17.95 -23.44
CA GLN A 409 -8.15 16.70 -24.20
C GLN A 409 -9.20 15.75 -23.63
N ARG A 410 -10.06 15.21 -24.49
CA ARG A 410 -10.91 14.07 -24.13
C ARG A 410 -10.03 12.82 -24.06
N LEU A 411 -10.00 12.19 -22.89
CA LEU A 411 -9.27 10.93 -22.70
C LEU A 411 -9.92 9.78 -23.50
N PRO A 412 -9.11 8.80 -23.95
CA PRO A 412 -9.60 7.65 -24.71
C PRO A 412 -10.52 6.74 -23.89
N PHE A 413 -10.41 6.78 -22.57
CA PHE A 413 -11.21 6.03 -21.60
C PHE A 413 -11.16 6.68 -20.23
N ASP A 414 -12.01 6.20 -19.32
CA ASP A 414 -12.03 6.65 -17.94
C ASP A 414 -10.78 6.18 -17.21
N VAL A 415 -10.13 7.10 -16.50
CA VAL A 415 -8.95 6.81 -15.67
C VAL A 415 -9.28 7.09 -14.23
N ASP A 416 -8.80 6.26 -13.31
CA ASP A 416 -8.99 6.44 -11.87
C ASP A 416 -7.86 7.25 -11.22
N VAL A 417 -6.85 7.64 -12.00
CA VAL A 417 -5.78 8.58 -11.61
C VAL A 417 -5.95 9.86 -12.43
N PRO A 418 -6.08 11.04 -11.78
CA PRO A 418 -6.19 12.31 -12.49
C PRO A 418 -5.00 12.55 -13.43
N PRO A 419 -5.23 12.92 -14.71
CA PRO A 419 -4.14 13.19 -15.64
C PRO A 419 -3.48 14.53 -15.33
N VAL A 420 -2.16 14.60 -15.51
CA VAL A 420 -1.41 15.85 -15.60
C VAL A 420 -1.79 16.53 -16.92
N GLN A 421 -2.37 17.73 -16.83
CA GLN A 421 -2.80 18.49 -17.98
C GLN A 421 -1.71 19.46 -18.44
N LEU A 422 -1.08 19.14 -19.57
CA LEU A 422 -0.08 19.98 -20.21
C LEU A 422 -0.73 21.16 -20.92
N ARG A 423 -0.15 22.34 -20.75
CA ARG A 423 -0.64 23.60 -21.34
C ARG A 423 0.17 24.04 -22.56
N GLY A 424 1.32 23.43 -22.80
CA GLY A 424 2.30 23.87 -23.79
C GLY A 424 3.07 25.12 -23.36
N ASP A 425 3.16 25.38 -22.04
CA ASP A 425 3.86 26.54 -21.47
C ASP A 425 5.06 26.10 -20.60
N GLY A 426 5.88 27.08 -20.18
CA GLY A 426 7.08 26.81 -19.37
C GLY A 426 6.80 26.20 -17.99
N GLY A 427 5.54 26.17 -17.52
CA GLY A 427 5.13 25.56 -16.27
C GLY A 427 4.87 24.05 -16.36
N ASP A 428 4.84 23.46 -17.55
CA ASP A 428 4.59 22.01 -17.73
C ASP A 428 5.65 21.14 -17.06
N THR A 429 6.92 21.57 -17.07
CA THR A 429 8.01 20.90 -16.34
C THR A 429 7.73 20.84 -14.84
N GLY A 430 7.21 21.93 -14.26
CA GLY A 430 6.84 21.99 -12.85
C GLY A 430 5.67 21.05 -12.52
N ARG A 431 4.63 21.04 -13.37
CA ARG A 431 3.49 20.11 -13.23
C ARG A 431 3.90 18.64 -13.28
N LEU A 432 4.81 18.29 -14.20
CA LEU A 432 5.37 16.92 -14.27
C LEU A 432 6.21 16.58 -13.04
N ALA A 433 6.94 17.54 -12.49
CA ALA A 433 7.74 17.37 -11.27
C ALA A 433 6.86 17.12 -10.02
N GLU A 434 5.77 17.88 -9.87
CA GLU A 434 4.78 17.68 -8.81
C GLU A 434 4.12 16.30 -8.93
N ALA A 435 3.65 15.94 -10.12
CA ALA A 435 3.01 14.64 -10.35
C ALA A 435 3.98 13.45 -10.13
N LEU A 436 5.26 13.63 -10.45
CA LEU A 436 6.30 12.65 -10.14
C LEU A 436 6.47 12.47 -8.63
N ASP A 437 6.52 13.56 -7.87
CA ASP A 437 6.64 13.49 -6.40
C ASP A 437 5.37 12.87 -5.78
N GLU A 438 4.18 13.21 -6.28
CA GLU A 438 2.92 12.56 -5.89
C GLU A 438 2.89 11.06 -6.19
N ALA A 439 3.44 10.62 -7.32
CA ALA A 439 3.55 9.19 -7.63
C ALA A 439 4.65 8.48 -6.83
N LEU A 440 5.74 9.18 -6.47
CA LEU A 440 6.84 8.67 -5.65
C LEU A 440 6.46 8.46 -4.20
N TYR A 441 5.55 9.28 -3.67
CA TYR A 441 5.30 9.34 -2.23
C TYR A 441 3.81 9.22 -1.86
N GLY A 442 2.91 9.55 -2.77
CA GLY A 442 1.48 9.43 -2.54
C GLY A 442 0.97 7.98 -2.61
N GLN A 443 -0.23 7.79 -2.07
CA GLN A 443 -1.02 6.57 -2.22
C GLN A 443 -2.14 6.81 -3.23
N GLN A 444 -1.97 6.31 -4.46
CA GLN A 444 -2.94 6.51 -5.54
C GLN A 444 -4.20 5.64 -5.38
N ARG A 445 -4.08 4.50 -4.70
CA ARG A 445 -5.18 3.54 -4.51
C ARG A 445 -5.15 2.96 -3.10
N ASN A 446 -6.32 2.92 -2.48
CA ASN A 446 -6.55 2.26 -1.20
C ASN A 446 -8.00 1.75 -1.19
N VAL A 447 -8.19 0.43 -1.27
CA VAL A 447 -9.53 -0.18 -1.26
C VAL A 447 -9.67 -1.04 -0.01
N ALA A 448 -10.74 -0.82 0.76
CA ALA A 448 -11.04 -1.55 2.00
C ALA A 448 -11.43 -3.03 1.82
N ARG A 449 -11.17 -3.63 0.65
CA ARG A 449 -11.49 -5.03 0.32
C ARG A 449 -10.21 -5.84 0.26
N SER A 450 -10.32 -7.15 0.43
CA SER A 450 -9.18 -8.08 0.45
C SER A 450 -9.38 -9.24 -0.53
N SER A 451 -8.30 -9.64 -1.21
CA SER A 451 -8.24 -10.85 -2.05
C SER A 451 -7.53 -12.01 -1.37
N ILE A 452 -6.99 -11.85 -0.15
CA ILE A 452 -6.15 -12.86 0.50
C ILE A 452 -6.81 -14.24 0.51
N LYS A 453 -8.05 -14.34 1.00
CA LYS A 453 -8.79 -15.62 1.04
C LYS A 453 -8.97 -16.22 -0.36
N ALA A 454 -9.39 -15.41 -1.33
CA ALA A 454 -9.59 -15.88 -2.71
C ALA A 454 -8.26 -16.37 -3.35
N THR A 455 -7.15 -15.70 -3.04
CA THR A 455 -5.80 -16.07 -3.48
C THR A 455 -5.34 -17.37 -2.84
N VAL A 456 -5.55 -17.54 -1.53
CA VAL A 456 -5.26 -18.78 -0.81
C VAL A 456 -6.08 -19.96 -1.37
N ASP A 457 -7.39 -19.77 -1.57
CA ASP A 457 -8.27 -20.79 -2.13
C ASP A 457 -7.85 -21.17 -3.56
N TYR A 458 -7.46 -20.19 -4.38
CA TYR A 458 -6.93 -20.45 -5.72
C TYR A 458 -5.59 -21.18 -5.69
N ALA A 459 -4.66 -20.77 -4.82
CA ALA A 459 -3.37 -21.43 -4.65
C ALA A 459 -3.54 -22.91 -4.26
N LEU A 460 -4.38 -23.19 -3.26
CA LEU A 460 -4.67 -24.57 -2.83
C LEU A 460 -5.23 -25.43 -3.97
N ARG A 461 -6.05 -24.85 -4.88
CA ARG A 461 -6.55 -25.57 -6.06
C ARG A 461 -5.44 -25.90 -7.05
N LEU A 462 -4.54 -24.96 -7.33
CA LEU A 462 -3.41 -25.20 -8.24
C LEU A 462 -2.45 -26.25 -7.67
N LEU A 463 -2.19 -26.21 -6.37
CA LEU A 463 -1.19 -27.07 -5.73
C LEU A 463 -1.67 -28.49 -5.45
N ARG A 464 -2.98 -28.74 -5.34
CA ARG A 464 -3.54 -30.11 -5.28
C ARG A 464 -3.21 -30.94 -6.53
N GLN A 465 -2.79 -30.29 -7.61
CA GLN A 465 -2.39 -30.92 -8.86
C GLN A 465 -0.87 -31.18 -8.95
N GLY A 466 -0.09 -30.91 -7.89
CA GLY A 466 1.37 -31.06 -7.88
C GLY A 466 2.02 -31.35 -6.51
N SER A 467 3.30 -31.72 -6.53
CA SER A 467 4.14 -32.19 -5.42
C SER A 467 4.62 -31.06 -4.48
N GLY A 468 3.69 -30.37 -3.82
CA GLY A 468 4.03 -29.41 -2.75
C GLY A 468 4.38 -30.11 -1.43
N ASP A 469 5.33 -29.55 -0.67
CA ASP A 469 5.61 -29.97 0.71
C ASP A 469 4.33 -29.86 1.56
N TRP A 470 3.93 -30.97 2.19
CA TRP A 470 2.67 -31.09 2.92
C TRP A 470 2.57 -30.09 4.07
N ARG A 471 3.69 -29.71 4.70
CA ARG A 471 3.70 -28.73 5.81
C ARG A 471 3.29 -27.36 5.31
N THR A 472 3.86 -26.94 4.18
CA THR A 472 3.55 -25.65 3.55
C THR A 472 2.09 -25.61 3.08
N LEU A 473 1.58 -26.71 2.50
CA LEU A 473 0.16 -26.82 2.12
C LEU A 473 -0.77 -26.77 3.33
N ASN A 474 -0.39 -27.40 4.45
CA ASN A 474 -1.19 -27.37 5.67
C ASN A 474 -1.24 -25.97 6.29
N ARG A 475 -0.11 -25.23 6.31
CA ARG A 475 -0.09 -23.82 6.75
C ARG A 475 -1.03 -22.96 5.90
N LEU A 476 -0.96 -23.10 4.59
CA LEU A 476 -1.82 -22.36 3.67
C LEU A 476 -3.31 -22.68 3.87
N ARG A 477 -3.64 -23.95 4.15
CA ARG A 477 -5.02 -24.38 4.49
C ARG A 477 -5.51 -23.75 5.79
N LEU A 478 -4.72 -23.82 6.87
CA LEU A 478 -5.07 -23.23 8.16
C LEU A 478 -5.29 -21.72 8.04
N LEU A 479 -4.44 -21.03 7.27
CA LEU A 479 -4.63 -19.61 6.97
C LEU A 479 -5.95 -19.34 6.24
N GLY A 480 -6.30 -20.16 5.25
CA GLY A 480 -7.56 -20.04 4.50
C GLY A 480 -8.82 -20.23 5.35
N GLU A 481 -8.73 -20.93 6.48
CA GLU A 481 -9.81 -21.15 7.44
C GLU A 481 -10.01 -19.96 8.41
N GLN A 482 -9.04 -19.05 8.51
CA GLN A 482 -9.14 -17.86 9.36
C GLN A 482 -10.20 -16.88 8.84
N ARG A 483 -10.88 -16.19 9.77
CA ARG A 483 -11.86 -15.14 9.44
C ARG A 483 -11.21 -13.89 8.84
N ASN A 484 -10.00 -13.56 9.27
CA ASN A 484 -9.22 -12.40 8.79
C ASN A 484 -7.74 -12.83 8.59
N PRO A 485 -7.42 -13.52 7.48
CA PRO A 485 -6.06 -13.99 7.24
C PRO A 485 -5.07 -12.84 7.06
N GLY A 486 -3.90 -12.96 7.67
CA GLY A 486 -2.78 -12.02 7.52
C GLY A 486 -2.27 -11.95 6.08
N ALA A 487 -2.08 -10.75 5.55
CA ALA A 487 -1.63 -10.58 4.18
C ALA A 487 -0.14 -10.89 4.02
N LEU A 488 0.67 -10.51 5.03
CA LEU A 488 2.10 -10.79 5.04
C LEU A 488 2.37 -12.28 5.30
N GLU A 489 1.60 -12.91 6.18
CA GLU A 489 1.67 -14.36 6.42
C GLU A 489 1.31 -15.14 5.15
N ALA A 490 0.21 -14.75 4.48
CA ALA A 490 -0.18 -15.33 3.20
C ALA A 490 0.93 -15.22 2.16
N ARG A 491 1.54 -14.03 2.06
CA ARG A 491 2.62 -13.78 1.11
C ARG A 491 3.82 -14.67 1.39
N GLY A 492 4.32 -14.75 2.63
CA GLY A 492 5.48 -15.56 2.97
C GLY A 492 5.27 -17.05 2.71
N ILE A 493 4.08 -17.58 3.02
CA ILE A 493 3.73 -18.98 2.72
C ILE A 493 3.69 -19.21 1.20
N LEU A 494 3.06 -18.30 0.44
CA LEU A 494 2.93 -18.43 -1.01
C LEU A 494 4.28 -18.27 -1.73
N GLU A 495 5.17 -17.38 -1.28
CA GLU A 495 6.53 -17.25 -1.81
C GLU A 495 7.30 -18.56 -1.63
N THR A 496 7.23 -19.16 -0.43
CA THR A 496 7.82 -20.49 -0.15
C THR A 496 7.28 -21.54 -1.11
N VAL A 497 5.96 -21.59 -1.34
CA VAL A 497 5.36 -22.52 -2.31
C VAL A 497 5.94 -22.31 -3.71
N LEU A 498 6.00 -21.06 -4.17
CA LEU A 498 6.42 -20.73 -5.52
C LEU A 498 7.89 -21.10 -5.80
N GLU A 499 8.77 -20.95 -4.80
CA GLU A 499 10.18 -21.34 -4.89
C GLU A 499 10.37 -22.85 -5.06
N HIS A 500 9.54 -23.66 -4.40
CA HIS A 500 9.65 -25.13 -4.42
C HIS A 500 8.89 -25.77 -5.60
N SER A 501 7.85 -25.11 -6.09
CA SER A 501 7.15 -25.56 -7.29
C SER A 501 7.96 -25.19 -8.53
N HIS A 502 8.21 -26.13 -9.44
CA HIS A 502 8.71 -25.83 -10.80
C HIS A 502 7.73 -24.97 -11.65
N ALA A 503 6.77 -24.29 -11.01
CA ALA A 503 5.77 -23.42 -11.60
C ALA A 503 6.38 -22.06 -12.00
N GLY A 504 7.44 -22.09 -12.81
CA GLY A 504 8.30 -20.95 -13.16
C GLY A 504 7.59 -19.74 -13.79
N ARG A 505 6.28 -19.79 -14.04
CA ARG A 505 5.46 -18.70 -14.59
C ARG A 505 4.53 -18.02 -13.57
N LEU A 506 4.24 -18.63 -12.42
CA LEU A 506 3.38 -18.01 -11.40
C LEU A 506 4.13 -16.89 -10.66
N ARG A 507 3.45 -15.77 -10.40
CA ARG A 507 4.00 -14.60 -9.70
C ARG A 507 2.98 -14.06 -8.70
N LEU A 508 3.47 -13.58 -7.57
CA LEU A 508 2.68 -12.75 -6.67
C LEU A 508 2.75 -11.30 -7.14
N ILE A 509 1.58 -10.67 -7.20
CA ILE A 509 1.40 -9.27 -7.59
C ILE A 509 0.46 -8.57 -6.61
N LEU A 510 0.53 -7.24 -6.58
CA LEU A 510 -0.35 -6.36 -5.81
C LEU A 510 -1.10 -5.43 -6.78
N PRO A 511 -2.11 -5.93 -7.52
CA PRO A 511 -2.82 -5.15 -8.53
C PRO A 511 -3.48 -3.87 -8.00
N ALA A 512 -3.74 -2.92 -8.90
CA ALA A 512 -4.46 -1.67 -8.60
C ALA A 512 -5.81 -1.89 -7.90
N TRP A 513 -6.50 -2.99 -8.24
CA TRP A 513 -7.76 -3.39 -7.64
C TRP A 513 -7.69 -4.82 -7.10
N VAL A 514 -8.53 -5.12 -6.12
CA VAL A 514 -8.56 -6.42 -5.44
C VAL A 514 -8.77 -7.56 -6.43
N GLY A 515 -7.92 -8.59 -6.35
CA GLY A 515 -7.98 -9.75 -7.23
C GLY A 515 -9.22 -10.63 -7.06
N ARG A 516 -9.60 -11.30 -8.15
CA ARG A 516 -10.60 -12.39 -8.17
C ARG A 516 -10.06 -13.57 -8.98
N TYR A 517 -10.74 -14.70 -8.88
CA TYR A 517 -10.40 -15.92 -9.60
C TYR A 517 -11.64 -16.57 -10.23
N PRO A 518 -11.47 -17.38 -11.28
CA PRO A 518 -12.54 -18.20 -11.81
C PRO A 518 -13.05 -19.16 -10.74
N SER A 519 -14.36 -19.20 -10.55
CA SER A 519 -15.01 -20.16 -9.66
C SER A 519 -14.85 -21.58 -10.23
N PRO A 520 -14.66 -22.60 -9.37
CA PRO A 520 -14.67 -23.99 -9.84
C PRO A 520 -15.98 -24.34 -10.54
N GLY A 521 -15.90 -24.96 -11.73
CA GLY A 521 -17.07 -25.39 -12.50
C GLY A 521 -17.76 -24.29 -13.33
N GLU A 522 -17.52 -23.01 -13.04
CA GLU A 522 -18.10 -21.90 -13.80
C GLU A 522 -17.21 -21.56 -15.00
N ARG A 523 -17.71 -21.81 -16.22
CA ARG A 523 -17.02 -21.42 -17.45
C ARG A 523 -17.55 -20.08 -17.93
N ARG A 524 -16.65 -19.09 -18.04
CA ARG A 524 -16.97 -17.72 -18.45
C ARG A 524 -16.00 -17.27 -19.53
N CYS A 525 -16.56 -16.80 -20.65
CA CYS A 525 -15.84 -16.15 -21.73
C CYS A 525 -16.09 -14.65 -21.64
N PHE A 526 -15.04 -13.88 -21.35
CA PHE A 526 -15.08 -12.43 -21.44
C PHE A 526 -14.50 -12.01 -22.79
N HIS A 527 -15.32 -11.34 -23.60
CA HIS A 527 -14.98 -10.92 -24.95
C HIS A 527 -14.64 -9.44 -24.97
N VAL A 528 -13.35 -9.15 -25.14
CA VAL A 528 -12.77 -7.81 -25.27
C VAL A 528 -12.73 -7.43 -26.75
N MET A 529 -13.52 -6.45 -27.15
CA MET A 529 -13.60 -6.02 -28.55
C MET A 529 -14.13 -4.58 -28.67
N PRO A 530 -13.85 -3.88 -29.78
CA PRO A 530 -14.60 -2.68 -30.16
C PRO A 530 -16.09 -3.02 -30.30
N PHE A 531 -16.97 -2.15 -29.83
CA PHE A 531 -18.42 -2.42 -29.78
C PHE A 531 -19.26 -1.62 -30.80
N ARG A 532 -18.70 -0.56 -31.38
CA ARG A 532 -19.41 0.34 -32.33
C ARG A 532 -19.04 0.12 -33.79
N GLU A 533 -18.16 -0.82 -34.08
CA GLU A 533 -17.72 -1.05 -35.45
C GLU A 533 -18.77 -1.85 -36.22
N PRO A 534 -18.89 -1.67 -37.56
CA PRO A 534 -19.88 -2.37 -38.37
C PRO A 534 -19.83 -3.89 -38.26
N TRP A 535 -18.63 -4.44 -38.01
CA TRP A 535 -18.39 -5.87 -37.88
C TRP A 535 -18.62 -6.42 -36.46
N SER A 536 -18.63 -5.55 -35.44
CA SER A 536 -18.64 -5.93 -34.01
C SER A 536 -19.84 -6.80 -33.65
N ALA A 537 -21.03 -6.48 -34.18
CA ALA A 537 -22.25 -7.22 -33.86
C ALA A 537 -22.20 -8.67 -34.38
N HIS A 538 -21.65 -8.88 -35.57
CA HIS A 538 -21.54 -10.21 -36.16
C HIS A 538 -20.51 -11.06 -35.41
N ALA A 539 -19.31 -10.54 -35.16
CA ALA A 539 -18.29 -11.24 -34.37
C ALA A 539 -18.80 -11.59 -32.95
N MET A 540 -19.47 -10.65 -32.27
CA MET A 540 -20.11 -10.88 -30.97
C MET A 540 -21.11 -12.03 -31.03
N MET A 541 -22.02 -12.03 -32.01
CA MET A 541 -23.04 -13.06 -32.18
C MET A 541 -22.41 -14.45 -32.37
N LEU A 542 -21.36 -14.56 -33.19
CA LEU A 542 -20.63 -15.81 -33.41
C LEU A 542 -20.00 -16.31 -32.10
N THR A 543 -19.30 -15.45 -31.38
CA THR A 543 -18.70 -15.81 -30.07
C THR A 543 -19.74 -16.24 -29.05
N GLU A 544 -20.86 -15.51 -28.95
CA GLU A 544 -21.95 -15.81 -28.03
C GLU A 544 -22.61 -17.16 -28.35
N GLN A 545 -22.83 -17.46 -29.64
CA GLN A 545 -23.33 -18.76 -30.09
C GLN A 545 -22.38 -19.91 -29.74
N GLU A 546 -21.08 -19.78 -30.03
CA GLU A 546 -20.10 -20.83 -29.72
C GLU A 546 -19.93 -21.06 -28.22
N CYS A 547 -20.00 -20.00 -27.42
CA CYS A 547 -20.00 -20.08 -25.96
C CYS A 547 -21.25 -20.83 -25.45
N ARG A 548 -22.44 -20.44 -25.92
CA ARG A 548 -23.72 -21.08 -25.51
C ARG A 548 -23.72 -22.56 -25.87
N GLY A 549 -23.25 -22.94 -27.06
CA GLY A 549 -23.17 -24.34 -27.50
C GLY A 549 -22.24 -25.23 -26.65
N ARG A 550 -21.37 -24.63 -25.82
CA ARG A 550 -20.38 -25.32 -24.97
C ARG A 550 -20.62 -25.16 -23.47
N GLY A 551 -21.74 -24.54 -23.08
CA GLY A 551 -22.03 -24.26 -21.66
C GLY A 551 -21.07 -23.22 -21.07
N VAL A 552 -20.56 -22.29 -21.87
CA VAL A 552 -19.72 -21.17 -21.43
C VAL A 552 -20.58 -19.91 -21.37
N GLN A 553 -20.58 -19.22 -20.22
CA GLN A 553 -21.25 -17.94 -20.07
C GLN A 553 -20.52 -16.86 -20.88
N TYR A 554 -21.20 -16.26 -21.85
CA TYR A 554 -20.68 -15.15 -22.65
C TYR A 554 -20.89 -13.80 -21.93
N ILE A 555 -19.85 -12.97 -21.87
CA ILE A 555 -19.87 -11.63 -21.28
C ILE A 555 -19.09 -10.65 -22.16
N ARG A 556 -19.62 -9.42 -22.28
CA ARG A 556 -18.98 -8.28 -22.96
C ARG A 556 -19.11 -7.02 -22.09
N GLY A 557 -18.10 -6.16 -22.10
CA GLY A 557 -17.98 -5.02 -21.17
C GLY A 557 -19.16 -4.04 -21.16
N ASP A 558 -19.82 -3.81 -22.30
CA ASP A 558 -21.00 -2.92 -22.41
C ASP A 558 -22.29 -3.52 -21.85
N ARG A 559 -22.30 -4.82 -21.54
CA ARG A 559 -23.45 -5.50 -20.93
C ARG A 559 -23.34 -5.58 -19.39
N VAL A 560 -22.32 -4.95 -18.80
CA VAL A 560 -22.11 -4.92 -17.34
C VAL A 560 -22.76 -3.68 -16.73
N GLN A 561 -23.56 -3.85 -15.68
CA GLN A 561 -24.38 -2.79 -15.06
C GLN A 561 -23.64 -1.94 -14.01
N GLU A 562 -22.33 -2.13 -13.81
CA GLU A 562 -21.56 -1.45 -12.76
C GLU A 562 -21.12 -0.03 -13.20
N PRO A 563 -21.41 1.03 -12.42
CA PRO A 563 -21.04 2.40 -12.75
C PRO A 563 -19.53 2.66 -12.83
N ARG A 564 -18.71 1.85 -12.12
CA ARG A 564 -17.24 1.94 -12.13
C ARG A 564 -16.65 1.00 -13.17
N ILE A 565 -16.61 1.46 -14.41
CA ILE A 565 -16.22 0.68 -15.59
C ILE A 565 -14.88 -0.04 -15.42
N ASN A 566 -13.84 0.63 -14.90
CA ASN A 566 -12.52 0.02 -14.72
C ASN A 566 -12.53 -1.14 -13.71
N LEU A 567 -13.26 -0.97 -12.59
CA LEU A 567 -13.37 -2.01 -11.57
C LEU A 567 -14.14 -3.22 -12.10
N SER A 568 -15.21 -2.99 -12.86
CA SER A 568 -16.02 -4.08 -13.41
C SER A 568 -15.27 -4.87 -14.48
N ILE A 569 -14.54 -4.19 -15.36
CA ILE A 569 -13.67 -4.83 -16.36
C ILE A 569 -12.61 -5.68 -15.65
N TRP A 570 -11.94 -5.12 -14.64
CA TRP A 570 -10.97 -5.85 -13.83
C TRP A 570 -11.56 -7.11 -13.19
N GLU A 571 -12.74 -7.01 -12.57
CA GLU A 571 -13.40 -8.16 -11.95
C GLU A 571 -13.75 -9.24 -12.97
N GLU A 572 -14.24 -8.86 -14.15
CA GLU A 572 -14.61 -9.80 -15.22
C GLU A 572 -13.38 -10.48 -15.84
N LEU A 573 -12.30 -9.73 -16.10
CA LEU A 573 -11.01 -10.29 -16.51
C LEU A 573 -10.48 -11.29 -15.47
N CYS A 574 -10.61 -10.97 -14.19
CA CYS A 574 -10.18 -11.84 -13.11
C CYS A 574 -11.01 -13.13 -13.01
N ARG A 575 -12.34 -13.06 -13.23
CA ARG A 575 -13.27 -14.20 -13.17
C ARG A 575 -13.30 -15.05 -14.44
N ALA A 576 -12.84 -14.51 -15.56
CA ALA A 576 -12.87 -15.21 -16.84
C ALA A 576 -12.03 -16.49 -16.82
N SER A 577 -12.61 -17.59 -17.28
CA SER A 577 -11.85 -18.81 -17.59
C SER A 577 -11.32 -18.81 -19.02
N HIS A 578 -11.94 -18.03 -19.90
CA HIS A 578 -11.55 -17.84 -21.29
C HIS A 578 -11.63 -16.35 -21.63
N LEU A 579 -10.59 -15.80 -22.26
CA LEU A 579 -10.59 -14.45 -22.81
C LEU A 579 -10.52 -14.52 -24.32
N VAL A 580 -11.42 -13.82 -25.00
CA VAL A 580 -11.33 -13.57 -26.44
C VAL A 580 -11.05 -12.10 -26.61
N VAL A 581 -9.94 -11.75 -27.25
CA VAL A 581 -9.53 -10.36 -27.48
C VAL A 581 -9.44 -10.12 -28.98
N ASP A 582 -10.31 -9.25 -29.48
CA ASP A 582 -10.34 -8.86 -30.88
C ASP A 582 -9.64 -7.52 -31.10
N LEU A 583 -8.47 -7.57 -31.73
CA LEU A 583 -7.63 -6.42 -32.04
C LEU A 583 -7.96 -5.77 -33.39
N THR A 584 -9.10 -6.10 -34.01
CA THR A 584 -9.51 -5.52 -35.30
C THR A 584 -9.82 -4.03 -35.16
N GLY A 585 -9.27 -3.19 -36.05
CA GLY A 585 -9.28 -1.74 -35.91
C GLY A 585 -8.49 -1.20 -34.71
N TYR A 586 -8.44 0.13 -34.60
CA TYR A 586 -7.85 0.79 -33.43
C TYR A 586 -8.89 0.91 -32.31
N ASN A 587 -8.55 0.43 -31.10
CA ASN A 587 -9.33 0.70 -29.90
C ASN A 587 -8.45 0.73 -28.64
N ALA A 588 -8.46 1.87 -27.95
CA ALA A 588 -7.64 2.11 -26.76
C ALA A 588 -8.04 1.23 -25.56
N ASN A 589 -9.34 0.97 -25.36
CA ASN A 589 -9.82 0.10 -24.28
C ASN A 589 -9.37 -1.34 -24.50
N VAL A 590 -9.48 -1.84 -25.73
CA VAL A 590 -9.02 -3.19 -26.08
C VAL A 590 -7.53 -3.35 -25.80
N ALA A 591 -6.72 -2.34 -26.14
CA ALA A 591 -5.28 -2.35 -25.84
C ALA A 591 -5.02 -2.43 -24.32
N LEU A 592 -5.68 -1.57 -23.53
CA LEU A 592 -5.60 -1.54 -22.07
C LEU A 592 -6.00 -2.89 -21.46
N GLU A 593 -7.14 -3.44 -21.88
CA GLU A 593 -7.70 -4.70 -21.39
C GLU A 593 -6.82 -5.91 -21.73
N LEU A 594 -6.17 -5.90 -22.90
CA LEU A 594 -5.17 -6.92 -23.24
C LEU A 594 -3.94 -6.83 -22.31
N GLY A 595 -3.50 -5.63 -21.95
CA GLY A 595 -2.42 -5.44 -20.97
C GLY A 595 -2.78 -6.02 -19.60
N LEU A 596 -4.00 -5.75 -19.11
CA LEU A 596 -4.51 -6.35 -17.87
C LEU A 596 -4.54 -7.88 -17.96
N ALA A 597 -5.09 -8.42 -19.05
CA ALA A 597 -5.20 -9.86 -19.30
C ALA A 597 -3.82 -10.56 -19.33
N ASP A 598 -2.84 -9.93 -19.95
CA ASP A 598 -1.49 -10.47 -20.10
C ASP A 598 -0.73 -10.59 -18.79
N VAL A 599 -1.01 -9.74 -17.79
CA VAL A 599 -0.46 -9.93 -16.44
C VAL A 599 -1.15 -11.08 -15.72
N LEU A 600 -2.47 -11.17 -15.83
CA LEU A 600 -3.26 -12.20 -15.14
C LEU A 600 -2.90 -13.61 -15.61
N GLY A 601 -2.59 -13.77 -16.91
CA GLY A 601 -2.23 -15.07 -17.48
C GLY A 601 -3.42 -15.98 -17.76
N ARG A 602 -4.61 -15.40 -17.90
CA ARG A 602 -5.81 -16.19 -18.26
C ARG A 602 -5.64 -16.79 -19.66
N PRO A 603 -6.22 -17.97 -19.94
CA PRO A 603 -6.30 -18.48 -21.30
C PRO A 603 -6.90 -17.41 -22.21
N THR A 604 -6.13 -16.96 -23.21
CA THR A 604 -6.49 -15.82 -24.04
C THR A 604 -6.30 -16.17 -25.51
N LEU A 605 -7.39 -16.13 -26.27
CA LEU A 605 -7.40 -16.17 -27.73
C LEU A 605 -7.37 -14.73 -28.24
N VAL A 606 -6.29 -14.35 -28.92
CA VAL A 606 -6.19 -13.05 -29.59
C VAL A 606 -6.44 -13.22 -31.07
N VAL A 607 -7.39 -12.46 -31.59
CA VAL A 607 -7.82 -12.49 -32.99
C VAL A 607 -7.74 -11.11 -33.62
N GLY A 608 -7.70 -11.05 -34.95
CA GLY A 608 -7.79 -9.80 -35.69
C GLY A 608 -8.10 -10.02 -37.17
N GLN A 609 -8.72 -9.03 -37.81
CA GLN A 609 -8.95 -9.02 -39.26
C GLN A 609 -7.90 -8.15 -39.97
N GLY A 610 -7.52 -8.59 -41.17
CA GLY A 610 -6.57 -7.86 -42.02
C GLY A 610 -5.16 -7.76 -41.42
N ASP A 611 -4.47 -6.64 -41.69
CA ASP A 611 -3.11 -6.34 -41.20
C ASP A 611 -3.10 -5.39 -39.99
N THR A 612 -4.21 -5.35 -39.26
CA THR A 612 -4.41 -4.42 -38.15
C THR A 612 -3.35 -4.59 -37.08
N VAL A 613 -2.99 -5.83 -36.75
CA VAL A 613 -2.13 -6.14 -35.62
C VAL A 613 -0.68 -5.74 -35.91
N GLU A 614 -0.20 -6.06 -37.12
CA GLU A 614 1.12 -5.70 -37.60
C GLU A 614 1.30 -4.18 -37.66
N LYS A 615 0.23 -3.45 -38.00
CA LYS A 615 0.26 -1.99 -38.11
C LYS A 615 0.12 -1.27 -36.77
N LEU A 616 -0.78 -1.73 -35.89
CA LEU A 616 -1.17 -0.98 -34.68
C LEU A 616 -0.48 -1.47 -33.41
N PHE A 617 0.04 -2.69 -33.37
CA PHE A 617 0.59 -3.28 -32.14
C PHE A 617 1.98 -3.91 -32.34
N PRO A 618 3.00 -3.13 -32.77
CA PRO A 618 4.34 -3.66 -33.01
C PRO A 618 4.97 -4.30 -31.76
N ALA A 619 4.64 -3.80 -30.55
CA ALA A 619 5.08 -4.39 -29.28
C ALA A 619 4.55 -5.82 -29.06
N LEU A 620 3.43 -6.18 -29.71
CA LEU A 620 2.81 -7.50 -29.65
C LEU A 620 3.30 -8.43 -30.78
N ALA A 621 4.27 -8.05 -31.61
CA ALA A 621 4.70 -8.84 -32.76
C ALA A 621 5.15 -10.28 -32.43
N LYS A 622 5.63 -10.52 -31.20
CA LYS A 622 6.01 -11.88 -30.72
C LYS A 622 4.85 -12.67 -30.12
N ARG A 623 3.66 -12.06 -30.03
CA ARG A 623 2.44 -12.71 -29.56
C ARG A 623 1.72 -13.33 -30.75
N ARG A 624 1.23 -14.55 -30.58
CA ARG A 624 0.40 -15.20 -31.59
C ARG A 624 -0.96 -14.50 -31.65
N VAL A 625 -1.25 -13.88 -32.78
CA VAL A 625 -2.58 -13.37 -33.13
C VAL A 625 -3.12 -14.19 -34.29
N HIS A 626 -4.35 -14.65 -34.16
CA HIS A 626 -5.00 -15.48 -35.14
C HIS A 626 -5.80 -14.60 -36.11
N PRO A 627 -5.45 -14.59 -37.41
CA PRO A 627 -6.26 -13.90 -38.39
C PRO A 627 -7.63 -14.58 -38.52
N TYR A 628 -8.66 -13.80 -38.80
CA TYR A 628 -9.96 -14.33 -39.18
C TYR A 628 -10.67 -13.42 -40.18
N SER A 629 -11.66 -13.97 -40.87
CA SER A 629 -12.60 -13.27 -41.73
C SER A 629 -14.04 -13.54 -41.32
N LEU A 630 -14.91 -12.54 -41.47
CA LEU A 630 -16.36 -12.71 -41.34
C LEU A 630 -17.04 -13.15 -42.64
N ALA A 631 -16.26 -13.34 -43.73
CA ALA A 631 -16.73 -13.99 -44.94
C ALA A 631 -17.21 -15.42 -44.65
N ASN A 632 -18.03 -15.99 -45.54
CA ASN A 632 -18.54 -17.35 -45.42
C ASN A 632 -19.19 -17.66 -44.06
N GLY A 633 -19.91 -16.68 -43.49
CA GLY A 633 -20.59 -16.82 -42.20
C GLY A 633 -19.67 -16.89 -40.98
N GLY A 634 -18.42 -16.44 -41.12
CA GLY A 634 -17.42 -16.39 -40.05
C GLY A 634 -16.87 -17.76 -39.65
N ALA A 635 -16.78 -18.70 -40.60
CA ALA A 635 -16.33 -20.07 -40.34
C ALA A 635 -14.95 -20.13 -39.67
N GLU A 636 -14.00 -19.30 -40.09
CA GLU A 636 -12.66 -19.21 -39.51
C GLU A 636 -12.70 -18.82 -38.02
N LEU A 637 -13.52 -17.81 -37.67
CA LEU A 637 -13.69 -17.41 -36.28
C LEU A 637 -14.33 -18.52 -35.43
N ARG A 638 -15.34 -19.22 -35.97
CA ARG A 638 -15.98 -20.35 -35.28
C ARG A 638 -15.01 -21.50 -35.02
N GLU A 639 -14.13 -21.80 -35.97
CA GLU A 639 -13.11 -22.84 -35.82
C GLU A 639 -12.13 -22.49 -34.69
N LEU A 640 -11.61 -21.26 -34.69
CA LEU A 640 -10.74 -20.75 -33.62
C LEU A 640 -11.42 -20.81 -32.25
N LEU A 641 -12.67 -20.34 -32.17
CA LEU A 641 -13.47 -20.36 -30.94
C LEU A 641 -13.74 -21.78 -30.47
N THR A 642 -14.05 -22.71 -31.38
CA THR A 642 -14.30 -24.11 -31.07
C THR A 642 -13.06 -24.76 -30.45
N ALA A 643 -11.90 -24.57 -31.07
CA ALA A 643 -10.63 -25.10 -30.57
C ALA A 643 -10.28 -24.49 -29.20
N PHE A 644 -10.47 -23.18 -29.03
CA PHE A 644 -10.12 -22.46 -27.81
C PHE A 644 -11.06 -22.75 -26.64
N LEU A 645 -12.37 -22.81 -26.87
CA LEU A 645 -13.37 -23.10 -25.85
C LEU A 645 -13.45 -24.59 -25.52
N GLY A 646 -12.74 -25.49 -26.23
CA GLY A 646 -12.73 -26.91 -25.93
C GLY A 646 -14.11 -27.60 -26.04
N PRO A 647 -14.24 -28.83 -25.51
CA PRO A 647 -15.43 -29.66 -25.72
C PRO A 647 -16.68 -29.14 -24.98
N SER A 648 -17.86 -29.47 -25.51
CA SER A 648 -19.15 -29.21 -24.87
C SER A 648 -19.35 -30.11 -23.66
N GLN A 649 -19.77 -29.54 -22.53
CA GLN A 649 -20.04 -30.30 -21.30
C GLN A 649 -21.24 -31.25 -21.38
N THR A 650 -22.03 -31.19 -22.46
CA THR A 650 -23.19 -32.08 -22.67
C THR A 650 -22.82 -33.52 -23.06
N ALA A 651 -21.54 -33.85 -23.28
CA ALA A 651 -21.08 -35.18 -23.69
C ALA A 651 -20.67 -36.10 -22.51
N GLY A 652 -20.90 -35.71 -21.25
CA GLY A 652 -20.38 -36.41 -20.06
C GLY A 652 -21.40 -37.07 -19.13
N LEU A 653 -22.67 -37.22 -19.54
CA LEU A 653 -23.69 -37.98 -18.80
C LEU A 653 -24.01 -39.30 -19.53
N GLU A 654 -22.99 -40.08 -19.88
CA GLU A 654 -23.20 -41.51 -20.02
C GLU A 654 -23.18 -42.10 -18.60
N VAL A 655 -24.37 -42.36 -18.09
CA VAL A 655 -24.60 -43.23 -16.94
C VAL A 655 -23.85 -44.54 -17.22
N PRO A 656 -22.93 -44.99 -16.35
CA PRO A 656 -22.38 -46.32 -16.48
C PRO A 656 -23.54 -47.30 -16.38
N THR A 657 -23.93 -47.89 -17.50
CA THR A 657 -24.81 -49.05 -17.50
C THR A 657 -24.12 -50.12 -16.67
N GLU A 658 -24.75 -50.51 -15.58
CA GLU A 658 -24.44 -51.75 -14.89
C GLU A 658 -24.31 -52.88 -15.92
N LEU A 659 -23.30 -53.74 -15.75
CA LEU A 659 -23.36 -55.21 -15.84
C LEU A 659 -21.94 -55.79 -15.91
N GLY A 660 -21.65 -56.72 -14.99
CA GLY A 660 -20.44 -57.55 -14.97
C GLY A 660 -20.10 -58.03 -13.57
#